data_AF-A0A9W8GD32-F1
#
_entry.id   AF-A0A9W8GD32-F1
#
_cell.length_a   1.000
_cell.length_b   1.000
_cell.length_c   1.000
_cell.angle_alpha   90.00
_cell.angle_beta   90.00
_cell.angle_gamma   90.00
#
_symmetry.space_group_name_H-M   'P 1'
#
loop_
_entity.id
_entity.type
_entity.pdbx_description
1 polymer ?
#
loop_
_entity_poly.entity_id
_entity_poly.type
_entity_poly.pdbx_seq_one_letter_code
_entity_poly.pdbx_strand_id
1 'polypeptide(L)'
;MPTVEELQRRVNLLQNQLRKAGEHLKSLATENNALGEQVEKLAGNEARLQAQTQELKESNDNYKSEIESLKSANQATSVSKKQLETECDKAKEYTEDLEKQIVELKSKGSVEGEAESQLSEWETIARDWAAQLGVSTDSDATSDGGLMLLRSIKSLVDASELNTNRNSAAMTPEMSQLRISADRSLGLNQDSARKIAELEAKLKLFADGEAEVAQLLDSMDVDVVIPESISETLRPGLERVANKLTSFKRAADGAAAGSKERAVGLESKLEAAKAELNEVNGARDELAKDYDLLLERIGTMKDALKAKMNAESDELKRLRKELTNTKSELNSAKQTLTQQEKKHKQAENAAQKLHKELDETKRALWESQETANRIQSEISDLTDATERQISELRVKLQTAERQLESEFAQHNQFEDRIEQLQSDLNQALNSESQWVEEREVHLVTIQNLQSALESLQESKDTEIDFAVEKLREELRKCTKNQKAAIARAEQAESRLRRIELSGATAEQCQQKISEQLTEIERLRHEVAVLKDHLNESMRRLREESNEFNLDKRVITNLIVGFLAMPYGDSKRYEIMQLMSSILQFTEEQQEKVGLIRKAGRRAPLQQSSPSTPASEPADGSQVDTKESFSDQWISFLLRESSATRNKRT
;
A
#
# COMPACT_ATOMS: atom_id res chain seq x y z
N MET A 1 12.39 -66.67 36.00
CA MET A 1 11.32 -66.73 34.99
C MET A 1 10.27 -65.72 35.38
N PRO A 2 9.99 -64.68 34.58
CA PRO A 2 8.91 -63.74 34.89
C PRO A 2 7.59 -64.50 34.97
N THR A 3 6.74 -64.11 35.92
CA THR A 3 5.43 -64.75 36.09
C THR A 3 4.51 -64.37 34.93
N VAL A 4 3.57 -65.26 34.58
CA VAL A 4 2.62 -65.03 33.47
C VAL A 4 1.89 -63.68 33.64
N GLU A 5 1.56 -63.31 34.88
CA GLU A 5 0.93 -62.04 35.20
C GLU A 5 1.78 -60.80 34.87
N GLU A 6 3.10 -60.85 35.11
CA GLU A 6 4.01 -59.73 34.77
C GLU A 6 4.12 -59.54 33.26
N LEU A 7 4.20 -60.65 32.51
CA LEU A 7 4.19 -60.60 31.05
C LEU A 7 2.87 -60.02 30.53
N GLN A 8 1.74 -60.40 31.14
CA GLN A 8 0.42 -59.91 30.75
C GLN A 8 0.23 -58.42 31.06
N ARG A 9 0.75 -57.93 32.20
CA ARG A 9 0.79 -56.50 32.51
C ARG A 9 1.67 -55.73 31.52
N ARG A 10 2.82 -56.28 31.12
CA ARG A 10 3.72 -55.64 30.16
C ARG A 10 3.13 -55.61 28.75
N VAL A 11 2.45 -56.67 28.33
CA VAL A 11 1.69 -56.70 27.07
C VAL A 11 0.58 -55.65 27.07
N ASN A 12 -0.19 -55.54 28.15
CA ASN A 12 -1.24 -54.51 28.27
C ASN A 12 -0.69 -53.09 28.25
N LEU A 13 0.47 -52.86 28.90
CA LEU A 13 1.15 -51.56 28.85
C LEU A 13 1.60 -51.20 27.43
N LEU A 14 2.21 -52.17 26.71
CA LEU A 14 2.65 -51.98 25.33
C LEU A 14 1.46 -51.77 24.39
N GLN A 15 0.35 -52.50 24.57
CA GLN A 15 -0.89 -52.29 23.82
C GLN A 15 -1.48 -50.89 24.05
N ASN A 16 -1.47 -50.41 25.29
CA ASN A 16 -1.91 -49.04 25.61
C ASN A 16 -0.97 -47.99 25.01
N GLN A 17 0.34 -48.20 25.04
CA GLN A 17 1.31 -47.32 24.39
C GLN A 17 1.13 -47.31 22.87
N LEU A 18 0.91 -48.47 22.25
CA LEU A 18 0.65 -48.59 20.81
C LEU A 18 -0.65 -47.88 20.43
N ARG A 19 -1.70 -47.98 21.25
CA ARG A 19 -2.97 -47.27 21.04
C ARG A 19 -2.78 -45.75 21.10
N LYS A 20 -2.08 -45.25 22.12
CA LYS A 20 -1.75 -43.82 22.25
C LYS A 20 -0.91 -43.33 21.07
N ALA A 21 0.10 -44.09 20.66
CA ALA A 21 0.91 -43.76 19.48
C ALA A 21 0.05 -43.73 18.20
N GLY A 22 -0.90 -44.66 18.05
CA GLY A 22 -1.86 -44.67 16.95
C GLY A 22 -2.82 -43.48 16.96
N GLU A 23 -3.28 -43.05 18.13
CA GLU A 23 -4.09 -41.83 18.30
C GLU A 23 -3.28 -40.57 17.95
N HIS A 24 -2.02 -40.46 18.41
CA HIS A 24 -1.13 -39.37 18.03
C HIS A 24 -0.84 -39.32 16.52
N LEU A 25 -0.57 -40.47 15.88
CA LEU A 25 -0.36 -40.54 14.43
C LEU A 25 -1.61 -40.13 13.64
N LYS A 26 -2.82 -40.48 14.13
CA LYS A 26 -4.07 -40.00 13.53
C LYS A 26 -4.23 -38.50 13.67
N SER A 27 -3.92 -37.94 14.84
CA SER A 27 -3.94 -36.48 15.07
C SER A 27 -2.97 -35.75 14.14
N LEU A 28 -1.74 -36.24 14.00
CA LEU A 28 -0.74 -35.69 13.09
C LEU A 28 -1.17 -35.81 11.62
N ALA A 29 -1.83 -36.91 11.24
CA ALA A 29 -2.37 -37.07 9.89
C ALA A 29 -3.49 -36.06 9.61
N THR A 30 -4.38 -35.80 10.57
CA THR A 30 -5.43 -34.77 10.42
C THR A 30 -4.85 -33.36 10.36
N GLU A 31 -3.81 -33.09 11.15
CA GLU A 31 -3.13 -31.80 11.14
C GLU A 31 -2.37 -31.57 9.82
N ASN A 32 -1.67 -32.58 9.30
CA ASN A 32 -1.02 -32.51 8.00
C ASN A 32 -2.03 -32.30 6.85
N ASN A 33 -3.21 -32.91 6.92
CA ASN A 33 -4.26 -32.67 5.92
C ASN A 33 -4.80 -31.23 6.03
N ALA A 34 -5.02 -30.71 7.24
CA ALA A 34 -5.45 -29.34 7.45
C ALA A 34 -4.40 -28.31 6.97
N LEU A 35 -3.11 -28.58 7.23
CA LEU A 35 -2.00 -27.78 6.69
C LEU A 35 -1.95 -27.88 5.16
N GLY A 36 -2.20 -29.05 4.58
CA GLY A 36 -2.31 -29.23 3.14
C GLY A 36 -3.40 -28.35 2.52
N GLU A 37 -4.60 -28.34 3.10
CA GLU A 37 -5.69 -27.47 2.67
C GLU A 37 -5.36 -25.98 2.83
N GLN A 38 -4.64 -25.60 3.88
CA GLN A 38 -4.18 -24.22 4.06
C GLN A 38 -3.16 -23.82 3.00
N VAL A 39 -2.21 -24.69 2.67
CA VAL A 39 -1.21 -24.45 1.61
C VAL A 39 -1.90 -24.31 0.25
N GLU A 40 -2.90 -25.14 -0.04
CA GLU A 40 -3.66 -25.03 -1.30
C GLU A 40 -4.46 -23.72 -1.39
N LYS A 41 -5.07 -23.27 -0.28
CA LYS A 41 -5.72 -21.95 -0.21
C LYS A 41 -4.73 -20.81 -0.40
N LEU A 42 -3.55 -20.88 0.20
CA LEU A 42 -2.50 -19.88 0.04
C LEU A 42 -1.98 -19.83 -1.40
N ALA A 43 -1.77 -20.99 -2.04
CA ALA A 43 -1.39 -21.07 -3.45
C ALA A 43 -2.47 -20.47 -4.37
N GLY A 44 -3.75 -20.69 -4.07
CA GLY A 44 -4.86 -20.06 -4.80
C GLY A 44 -4.90 -18.54 -4.63
N ASN A 45 -4.61 -18.04 -3.42
CA ASN A 45 -4.51 -16.60 -3.17
C ASN A 45 -3.30 -15.97 -3.87
N GLU A 46 -2.16 -16.66 -3.88
CA GLU A 46 -0.97 -16.21 -4.61
C GLU A 46 -1.24 -16.11 -6.12
N ALA A 47 -1.90 -17.12 -6.71
CA ALA A 47 -2.28 -17.08 -8.13
C ALA A 47 -3.22 -15.89 -8.45
N ARG A 48 -4.18 -15.58 -7.58
CA ARG A 48 -5.05 -14.40 -7.72
C ARG A 48 -4.28 -13.10 -7.64
N LEU A 49 -3.37 -12.97 -6.67
CA LEU A 49 -2.53 -11.79 -6.54
C LEU A 49 -1.63 -11.60 -7.76
N GLN A 50 -1.05 -12.69 -8.28
CA GLN A 50 -0.25 -12.64 -9.51
C GLN A 50 -1.09 -12.16 -10.70
N ALA A 51 -2.31 -12.66 -10.89
CA ALA A 51 -3.22 -12.19 -11.93
C ALA A 51 -3.55 -10.69 -11.77
N GLN A 52 -3.89 -10.24 -10.56
CA GLN A 52 -4.18 -8.84 -10.30
C GLN A 52 -2.97 -7.92 -10.54
N THR A 53 -1.76 -8.38 -10.18
CA THR A 53 -0.54 -7.61 -10.48
C THR A 53 -0.24 -7.53 -11.97
N GLN A 54 -0.64 -8.54 -12.75
CA GLN A 54 -0.49 -8.53 -14.20
C GLN A 54 -1.48 -7.58 -14.86
N GLU A 55 -2.75 -7.59 -14.45
CA GLU A 55 -3.76 -6.62 -14.91
C GLU A 55 -3.35 -5.18 -14.60
N LEU A 56 -2.82 -4.91 -13.40
CA LEU A 56 -2.31 -3.59 -13.04
C LEU A 56 -1.10 -3.16 -13.88
N LYS A 57 -0.22 -4.11 -14.25
CA LYS A 57 0.90 -3.82 -15.16
C LYS A 57 0.41 -3.46 -16.56
N GLU A 58 -0.53 -4.23 -17.10
CA GLU A 58 -1.13 -3.97 -18.42
C GLU A 58 -1.85 -2.61 -18.44
N SER A 59 -2.60 -2.28 -17.40
CA SER A 59 -3.24 -0.96 -17.27
C SER A 59 -2.21 0.17 -17.19
N ASN A 60 -1.11 -0.02 -16.45
CA ASN A 60 -0.06 1.00 -16.32
C ASN A 60 0.68 1.21 -17.65
N ASP A 61 0.95 0.14 -18.40
CA ASP A 61 1.59 0.25 -19.71
C ASP A 61 0.66 0.90 -20.74
N ASN A 62 -0.66 0.66 -20.67
CA ASN A 62 -1.65 1.42 -21.44
C ASN A 62 -1.61 2.90 -21.09
N TYR A 63 -1.63 3.27 -19.80
CA TYR A 63 -1.56 4.68 -19.39
C TYR A 63 -0.24 5.36 -19.83
N LYS A 64 0.89 4.65 -19.77
CA LYS A 64 2.16 5.18 -20.31
C LYS A 64 2.07 5.46 -21.80
N SER A 65 1.50 4.53 -22.58
CA SER A 65 1.33 4.71 -24.02
C SER A 65 0.42 5.89 -24.34
N GLU A 66 -0.65 6.09 -23.56
CA GLU A 66 -1.56 7.22 -23.70
C GLU A 66 -0.85 8.54 -23.37
N ILE A 67 -0.07 8.59 -22.29
CA ILE A 67 0.75 9.76 -21.92
C ILE A 67 1.76 10.09 -23.01
N GLU A 68 2.44 9.09 -23.60
CA GLU A 68 3.37 9.31 -24.71
C GLU A 68 2.66 9.86 -25.95
N SER A 69 1.47 9.35 -26.26
CA SER A 69 0.65 9.85 -27.36
C SER A 69 0.26 11.33 -27.14
N LEU A 70 -0.22 11.68 -25.94
CA LEU A 70 -0.59 13.04 -25.57
C LEU A 70 0.62 13.98 -25.60
N LYS A 71 1.79 13.50 -25.17
CA LYS A 71 3.04 14.26 -25.22
C LYS A 71 3.45 14.56 -26.66
N SER A 72 3.32 13.58 -27.57
CA SER A 72 3.59 13.78 -29.00
C SER A 72 2.60 14.77 -29.64
N ALA A 73 1.30 14.67 -29.30
CA ALA A 73 0.26 15.57 -29.77
C ALA A 73 0.48 17.02 -29.27
N ASN A 74 0.90 17.18 -28.01
CA ASN A 74 1.21 18.50 -27.45
C ASN A 74 2.47 19.10 -28.08
N GLN A 75 3.49 18.28 -28.37
CA GLN A 75 4.66 18.73 -29.13
C GLN A 75 4.27 19.19 -30.54
N ALA A 76 3.42 18.44 -31.25
CA ALA A 76 2.91 18.84 -32.56
C ALA A 76 2.14 20.17 -32.48
N THR A 77 1.26 20.32 -31.48
CA THR A 77 0.50 21.56 -31.25
C THR A 77 1.43 22.74 -30.93
N SER A 78 2.48 22.53 -30.15
CA SER A 78 3.49 23.56 -29.87
C SER A 78 4.26 23.97 -31.12
N VAL A 79 4.56 23.03 -32.02
CA VAL A 79 5.21 23.34 -33.30
C VAL A 79 4.27 24.15 -34.19
N SER A 80 3.00 23.74 -34.32
CA SER A 80 1.99 24.51 -35.07
C SER A 80 1.78 25.90 -34.49
N LYS A 81 1.76 26.05 -33.16
CA LYS A 81 1.66 27.36 -32.50
C LYS A 81 2.85 28.25 -32.86
N LYS A 82 4.08 27.74 -32.80
CA LYS A 82 5.28 28.51 -33.19
C LYS A 82 5.26 28.91 -34.67
N GLN A 83 4.77 28.02 -35.54
CA GLN A 83 4.59 28.36 -36.96
C GLN A 83 3.57 29.50 -37.13
N LEU A 84 2.43 29.44 -36.45
CA LEU A 84 1.44 30.51 -36.48
C LEU A 84 1.96 31.83 -35.89
N GLU A 85 2.75 31.78 -34.81
CA GLU A 85 3.42 32.96 -34.26
C GLU A 85 4.38 33.59 -35.29
N THR A 86 5.19 32.78 -35.97
CA THR A 86 6.09 33.29 -37.02
C THR A 86 5.34 33.86 -38.22
N GLU A 87 4.22 33.26 -38.63
CA GLU A 87 3.38 33.81 -39.70
C GLU A 87 2.69 35.10 -39.26
N CYS A 88 2.27 35.21 -38.00
CA CYS A 88 1.70 36.43 -37.46
C CYS A 88 2.73 37.56 -37.37
N ASP A 89 3.98 37.26 -37.05
CA ASP A 89 5.05 38.27 -37.00
C ASP A 89 5.46 38.74 -38.40
N LYS A 90 5.52 37.83 -39.40
CA LYS A 90 5.64 38.23 -40.81
C LYS A 90 4.48 39.11 -41.27
N ALA A 91 3.26 38.80 -40.82
CA ALA A 91 2.08 39.61 -41.12
C ALA A 91 2.19 41.02 -40.54
N LYS A 92 2.69 41.15 -39.31
CA LYS A 92 2.95 42.46 -38.70
C LYS A 92 4.02 43.25 -39.45
N GLU A 93 5.14 42.63 -39.78
CA GLU A 93 6.23 43.27 -40.55
C GLU A 93 5.72 43.76 -41.91
N TYR A 94 4.89 42.96 -42.58
CA TYR A 94 4.23 43.36 -43.82
C TYR A 94 3.29 44.55 -43.61
N THR A 95 2.44 44.54 -42.56
CA THR A 95 1.56 45.69 -42.27
C THR A 95 2.32 46.97 -41.93
N GLU A 96 3.43 46.88 -41.19
CA GLU A 96 4.26 48.03 -40.86
C GLU A 96 4.93 48.63 -42.11
N ASP A 97 5.38 47.78 -43.04
CA ASP A 97 5.94 48.25 -44.31
C ASP A 97 4.87 48.85 -45.23
N LEU A 98 3.66 48.31 -45.22
CA LEU A 98 2.51 48.88 -45.92
C LEU A 98 2.10 50.24 -45.34
N GLU A 99 2.11 50.39 -44.02
CA GLU A 99 1.86 51.68 -43.36
C GLU A 99 2.92 52.72 -43.74
N LYS A 100 4.21 52.33 -43.78
CA LYS A 100 5.29 53.21 -44.26
C LYS A 100 5.08 53.63 -45.72
N GLN A 101 4.70 52.69 -46.60
CA GLN A 101 4.39 53.01 -48.00
C GLN A 101 3.19 53.95 -48.14
N ILE A 102 2.12 53.76 -47.36
CA ILE A 102 0.96 54.65 -47.35
C ILE A 102 1.35 56.06 -46.87
N VAL A 103 2.20 56.17 -45.85
CA VAL A 103 2.70 57.46 -45.36
C VAL A 103 3.59 58.13 -46.41
N GLU A 104 4.44 57.37 -47.11
CA GLU A 104 5.27 57.89 -48.19
C GLU A 104 4.43 58.36 -49.40
N LEU A 105 3.40 57.62 -49.79
CA LEU A 105 2.46 58.01 -50.86
C LEU A 105 1.64 59.25 -50.48
N LYS A 106 1.17 59.33 -49.23
CA LYS A 106 0.51 60.54 -48.71
C LYS A 106 1.44 61.75 -48.71
N SER A 107 2.74 61.56 -48.48
CA SER A 107 3.75 62.64 -48.51
C SER A 107 4.08 63.14 -49.91
N LYS A 108 3.89 62.33 -50.96
CA LYS A 108 4.22 62.69 -52.35
C LYS A 108 3.10 63.40 -53.11
N GLY A 109 1.91 63.56 -52.52
CA GLY A 109 0.87 64.47 -53.02
C GLY A 109 0.54 64.30 -54.51
N SER A 110 0.51 63.06 -55.00
CA SER A 110 0.25 62.75 -56.41
C SER A 110 -0.85 61.71 -56.56
N VAL A 111 -2.03 62.25 -56.87
CA VAL A 111 -3.00 61.77 -57.87
C VAL A 111 -3.58 60.36 -57.68
N GLU A 112 -4.89 60.36 -57.48
CA GLU A 112 -5.88 59.26 -57.38
C GLU A 112 -5.74 58.12 -58.40
N GLY A 113 -4.88 58.22 -59.42
CA GLY A 113 -4.66 57.18 -60.44
C GLY A 113 -3.65 56.08 -60.08
N GLU A 114 -2.62 56.36 -59.27
CA GLU A 114 -1.67 55.32 -58.80
C GLU A 114 -2.26 54.51 -57.63
N ALA A 115 -3.16 55.11 -56.86
CA ALA A 115 -3.85 54.47 -55.74
C ALA A 115 -4.79 53.33 -56.19
N GLU A 116 -5.45 53.45 -57.35
CA GLU A 116 -6.30 52.38 -57.89
C GLU A 116 -5.48 51.22 -58.46
N SER A 117 -4.35 51.51 -59.12
CA SER A 117 -3.44 50.47 -59.62
C SER A 117 -2.80 49.70 -58.47
N GLN A 118 -2.44 50.37 -57.37
CA GLN A 118 -1.92 49.70 -56.19
C GLN A 118 -3.02 48.98 -55.41
N LEU A 119 -4.25 49.48 -55.31
CA LEU A 119 -5.36 48.72 -54.72
C LEU A 119 -5.59 47.39 -55.44
N SER A 120 -5.50 47.38 -56.77
CA SER A 120 -5.58 46.14 -57.57
C SER A 120 -4.42 45.20 -57.27
N GLU A 121 -3.20 45.71 -57.12
CA GLU A 121 -2.01 44.91 -56.78
C GLU A 121 -2.13 44.31 -55.36
N TRP A 122 -2.72 45.05 -54.43
CA TRP A 122 -2.95 44.63 -53.06
C TRP A 122 -4.09 43.61 -52.96
N GLU A 123 -5.13 43.72 -53.80
CA GLU A 123 -6.15 42.68 -53.91
C GLU A 123 -5.58 41.38 -54.49
N THR A 124 -4.62 41.45 -55.41
CA THR A 124 -3.92 40.25 -55.91
C THR A 124 -3.01 39.63 -54.86
N ILE A 125 -2.26 40.43 -54.09
CA ILE A 125 -1.39 39.91 -53.03
C ILE A 125 -2.22 39.34 -51.87
N ALA A 126 -3.33 39.98 -51.50
CA ALA A 126 -4.27 39.45 -50.51
C ALA A 126 -4.91 38.13 -50.96
N ARG A 127 -5.18 37.96 -52.27
CA ARG A 127 -5.62 36.68 -52.84
C ARG A 127 -4.53 35.61 -52.79
N ASP A 128 -3.28 35.95 -53.09
CA ASP A 128 -2.15 35.01 -53.02
C ASP A 128 -1.83 34.56 -51.58
N TRP A 129 -1.96 35.46 -50.61
CA TRP A 129 -1.84 35.13 -49.18
C TRP A 129 -3.00 34.27 -48.67
N ALA A 130 -4.23 34.52 -49.13
CA ALA A 130 -5.37 33.65 -48.82
C ALA A 130 -5.17 32.23 -49.38
N ALA A 131 -4.59 32.11 -50.59
CA ALA A 131 -4.24 30.83 -51.19
C ALA A 131 -3.11 30.09 -50.45
N GLN A 132 -2.07 30.79 -49.97
CA GLN A 132 -0.97 30.19 -49.19
C GLN A 132 -1.39 29.70 -47.80
N LEU A 133 -2.41 30.32 -47.19
CA LEU A 133 -3.01 29.87 -45.93
C LEU A 133 -3.98 28.68 -46.11
N GLY A 134 -4.08 28.11 -47.31
CA GLY A 134 -4.93 26.95 -47.59
C GLY A 134 -6.43 27.27 -47.61
N VAL A 135 -6.80 28.56 -47.68
CA VAL A 135 -8.17 28.98 -47.93
C VAL A 135 -8.38 28.93 -49.44
N SER A 136 -8.77 27.75 -49.94
CA SER A 136 -9.08 27.55 -51.35
C SER A 136 -10.13 28.57 -51.81
N THR A 137 -9.74 29.46 -52.71
CA THR A 137 -10.63 30.40 -53.41
C THR A 137 -11.20 29.82 -54.70
N ASP A 138 -11.02 28.52 -54.96
CA ASP A 138 -11.64 27.84 -56.09
C ASP A 138 -13.01 27.31 -55.70
N SER A 139 -13.96 28.23 -55.49
CA SER A 139 -15.33 28.03 -55.94
C SER A 139 -16.06 29.36 -55.90
N ASP A 140 -16.69 29.71 -57.03
CA ASP A 140 -17.64 30.80 -57.18
C ASP A 140 -18.75 30.74 -56.13
N ALA A 141 -18.53 31.35 -54.97
CA ALA A 141 -19.57 31.77 -54.03
C ALA A 141 -18.97 32.71 -52.97
N THR A 142 -19.44 33.96 -53.01
CA THR A 142 -19.48 34.93 -51.91
C THR A 142 -19.23 34.34 -50.51
N SER A 143 -17.99 34.43 -50.03
CA SER A 143 -17.63 34.17 -48.63
C SER A 143 -17.04 35.44 -48.04
N ASP A 144 -17.91 36.12 -47.30
CA ASP A 144 -17.69 37.29 -46.44
C ASP A 144 -16.78 36.96 -45.22
N GLY A 145 -15.95 35.92 -45.30
CA GLY A 145 -15.10 35.46 -44.19
C GLY A 145 -13.79 36.24 -44.04
N GLY A 146 -13.15 36.59 -45.16
CA GLY A 146 -11.90 37.35 -45.15
C GLY A 146 -12.08 38.81 -44.74
N LEU A 147 -13.20 39.42 -45.12
CA LEU A 147 -13.56 40.80 -44.76
C LEU A 147 -14.06 40.92 -43.31
N MET A 148 -14.70 39.88 -42.75
CA MET A 148 -15.12 39.87 -41.35
C MET A 148 -13.95 39.75 -40.37
N LEU A 149 -12.86 39.04 -40.73
CA LEU A 149 -11.67 38.93 -39.89
C LEU A 149 -10.92 40.26 -39.78
N LEU A 150 -10.74 40.97 -40.91
CA LEU A 150 -10.13 42.31 -40.93
C LEU A 150 -11.01 43.36 -40.23
N ARG A 151 -12.34 43.26 -40.33
CA ARG A 151 -13.28 44.14 -39.62
C ARG A 151 -13.34 43.84 -38.11
N SER A 152 -13.18 42.58 -37.71
CA SER A 152 -13.10 42.19 -36.28
C SER A 152 -11.81 42.63 -35.62
N ILE A 153 -10.66 42.52 -36.32
CA ILE A 153 -9.37 43.01 -35.83
C ILE A 153 -9.38 44.53 -35.67
N LYS A 154 -10.00 45.27 -36.61
CA LYS A 154 -10.20 46.73 -36.48
C LYS A 154 -11.11 47.09 -35.30
N SER A 155 -12.20 46.33 -35.07
CA SER A 155 -13.08 46.56 -33.92
C SER A 155 -12.42 46.25 -32.57
N LEU A 156 -11.46 45.31 -32.52
CA LEU A 156 -10.72 44.98 -31.30
C LEU A 156 -9.67 46.04 -30.94
N VAL A 157 -9.05 46.66 -31.94
CA VAL A 157 -8.11 47.77 -31.76
C VAL A 157 -8.86 49.02 -31.28
N ASP A 158 -10.00 49.34 -31.91
CA ASP A 158 -10.86 50.46 -31.51
C ASP A 158 -11.51 50.27 -30.12
N ALA A 159 -11.75 49.03 -29.69
CA ALA A 159 -12.28 48.70 -28.36
C ALA A 159 -11.25 48.83 -27.22
N SER A 160 -9.95 48.86 -27.52
CA SER A 160 -8.89 48.96 -26.51
C SER A 160 -8.62 50.39 -26.04
N GLU A 161 -9.03 51.41 -26.80
CA GLU A 161 -8.74 52.83 -26.51
C GLU A 161 -9.86 53.59 -25.75
N LEU A 162 -11.04 52.99 -25.53
CA LEU A 162 -12.22 53.69 -24.99
C LEU A 162 -12.73 53.18 -23.62
N ASN A 163 -11.99 52.32 -22.93
CA ASN A 163 -12.48 51.77 -21.65
C ASN A 163 -12.10 52.63 -20.43
N THR A 164 -12.61 53.86 -20.39
CA THR A 164 -12.94 54.52 -19.11
C THR A 164 -14.32 55.17 -19.22
N ASN A 165 -15.19 54.78 -18.29
CA ASN A 165 -16.52 55.32 -17.96
C ASN A 165 -17.77 54.76 -18.66
N ARG A 166 -18.62 54.25 -17.74
CA ARG A 166 -20.09 54.35 -17.67
C ARG A 166 -20.94 53.28 -18.36
N ASN A 167 -21.37 52.36 -17.50
CA ASN A 167 -22.76 51.99 -17.21
C ASN A 167 -23.89 52.57 -18.08
N SER A 168 -24.85 51.66 -18.30
CA SER A 168 -26.26 51.78 -18.70
C SER A 168 -26.55 51.75 -20.20
N ALA A 169 -27.00 50.57 -20.62
CA ALA A 169 -28.24 50.33 -21.35
C ALA A 169 -28.60 51.32 -22.48
N ALA A 170 -28.32 50.92 -23.71
CA ALA A 170 -29.21 51.12 -24.85
C ALA A 170 -28.87 50.10 -25.94
N MET A 171 -29.84 49.24 -26.25
CA MET A 171 -29.81 48.36 -27.43
C MET A 171 -29.92 49.18 -28.73
N THR A 172 -29.47 48.52 -29.80
CA THR A 172 -29.69 48.73 -31.25
C THR A 172 -28.58 49.51 -31.97
N PRO A 173 -28.25 49.26 -33.26
CA PRO A 173 -28.94 48.44 -34.28
C PRO A 173 -27.99 47.72 -35.29
N GLU A 174 -27.47 46.52 -35.02
CA GLU A 174 -26.63 45.79 -36.01
C GLU A 174 -27.11 44.37 -36.36
N MET A 175 -28.23 43.91 -35.79
CA MET A 175 -28.85 42.62 -36.12
C MET A 175 -29.92 42.68 -37.22
N SER A 176 -29.85 43.67 -38.11
CA SER A 176 -30.81 43.84 -39.21
C SER A 176 -30.20 43.73 -40.62
N GLN A 177 -28.88 43.56 -40.78
CA GLN A 177 -28.26 43.50 -42.11
C GLN A 177 -27.76 42.11 -42.54
N LEU A 178 -27.80 41.10 -41.67
CA LEU A 178 -27.42 39.72 -42.02
C LEU A 178 -28.62 38.81 -42.38
N ARG A 179 -29.75 39.40 -42.77
CA ARG A 179 -30.98 38.66 -43.11
C ARG A 179 -31.53 38.94 -44.52
N ILE A 180 -30.67 39.39 -45.43
CA ILE A 180 -31.03 39.64 -46.85
C ILE A 180 -30.22 38.80 -47.85
N SER A 181 -29.16 38.10 -47.44
CA SER A 181 -28.28 37.39 -48.39
C SER A 181 -28.40 35.87 -48.43
N ALA A 182 -29.24 35.23 -47.61
CA ALA A 182 -29.28 33.77 -47.51
C ALA A 182 -30.69 33.17 -47.59
N ASP A 183 -31.43 33.51 -48.65
CA ASP A 183 -32.59 32.72 -49.11
C ASP A 183 -32.74 32.82 -50.65
N ARG A 184 -31.61 32.68 -51.36
CA ARG A 184 -31.57 32.48 -52.81
C ARG A 184 -30.71 31.27 -53.18
N SER A 185 -31.06 30.11 -52.66
CA SER A 185 -30.84 28.83 -53.35
C SER A 185 -31.40 27.70 -52.50
N LEU A 186 -32.65 27.33 -52.74
CA LEU A 186 -33.07 25.94 -52.97
C LEU A 186 -34.59 25.87 -53.16
N GLY A 187 -34.97 25.64 -54.41
CA GLY A 187 -36.13 24.84 -54.79
C GLY A 187 -37.52 25.37 -54.45
N LEU A 188 -38.05 26.26 -55.30
CA LEU A 188 -39.48 26.35 -55.65
C LEU A 188 -39.66 27.30 -56.85
N ASN A 189 -39.20 26.88 -58.04
CA ASN A 189 -39.32 27.70 -59.25
C ASN A 189 -39.82 26.92 -60.49
N GLN A 190 -40.65 25.90 -60.27
CA GLN A 190 -41.32 25.17 -61.36
C GLN A 190 -42.84 25.45 -61.39
N ASP A 191 -43.44 25.81 -60.25
CA ASP A 191 -44.87 26.15 -60.14
C ASP A 191 -45.17 27.63 -60.33
N SER A 192 -44.25 28.52 -59.95
CA SER A 192 -44.30 29.96 -60.24
C SER A 192 -44.14 30.24 -61.74
N ALA A 193 -43.22 29.54 -62.42
CA ALA A 193 -43.04 29.64 -63.87
C ALA A 193 -44.26 29.12 -64.66
N ARG A 194 -44.93 28.08 -64.18
CA ARG A 194 -46.20 27.60 -64.75
C ARG A 194 -47.36 28.55 -64.52
N LYS A 195 -47.48 29.16 -63.34
CA LYS A 195 -48.53 30.15 -63.06
C LYS A 195 -48.31 31.47 -63.81
N ILE A 196 -47.07 31.89 -64.01
CA ILE A 196 -46.72 33.06 -64.83
C ILE A 196 -47.02 32.78 -66.30
N ALA A 197 -46.68 31.59 -66.84
CA ALA A 197 -47.05 31.20 -68.20
C ALA A 197 -48.58 31.05 -68.39
N GLU A 198 -49.31 30.59 -67.36
CA GLU A 198 -50.78 30.49 -67.38
C GLU A 198 -51.45 31.88 -67.29
N LEU A 199 -50.85 32.82 -66.56
CA LEU A 199 -51.31 34.22 -66.48
C LEU A 199 -50.95 35.01 -67.74
N GLU A 200 -49.81 34.76 -68.37
CA GLU A 200 -49.44 35.33 -69.68
C GLU A 200 -50.33 34.80 -70.82
N ALA A 201 -50.76 33.54 -70.77
CA ALA A 201 -51.75 32.98 -71.70
C ALA A 201 -53.15 33.57 -71.50
N LYS A 202 -53.55 33.87 -70.25
CA LYS A 202 -54.81 34.58 -69.95
C LYS A 202 -54.76 36.06 -70.30
N LEU A 203 -53.60 36.71 -70.21
CA LEU A 203 -53.38 38.10 -70.66
C LEU A 203 -53.38 38.23 -72.19
N LYS A 204 -52.92 37.22 -72.94
CA LYS A 204 -53.08 37.17 -74.41
C LYS A 204 -54.54 37.00 -74.84
N LEU A 205 -55.34 36.21 -74.11
CA LEU A 205 -56.78 36.07 -74.36
C LEU A 205 -57.61 37.32 -74.01
N PHE A 206 -57.10 38.20 -73.14
CA PHE A 206 -57.73 39.50 -72.86
C PHE A 206 -57.33 40.59 -73.87
N ALA A 207 -56.11 40.52 -74.43
CA ALA A 207 -55.67 41.43 -75.50
C ALA A 207 -56.41 41.19 -76.83
N ASP A 208 -56.86 39.95 -77.08
CA ASP A 208 -57.68 39.62 -78.26
C ASP A 208 -59.15 40.09 -78.12
N GLY A 209 -59.63 40.40 -76.90
CA GLY A 209 -60.98 40.93 -76.65
C GLY A 209 -61.10 42.45 -76.77
N GLU A 210 -60.01 43.21 -76.62
CA GLU A 210 -60.01 44.66 -76.86
C GLU A 210 -59.98 45.01 -78.36
N ALA A 211 -59.52 44.07 -79.22
CA ALA A 211 -59.61 44.20 -80.67
C ALA A 211 -61.04 44.03 -81.21
N GLU A 212 -61.90 43.24 -80.55
CA GLU A 212 -63.31 43.05 -80.95
C GLU A 212 -64.22 44.23 -80.55
N VAL A 213 -63.88 44.97 -79.49
CA VAL A 213 -64.63 46.17 -79.07
C VAL A 213 -64.24 47.41 -79.90
N ALA A 214 -63.03 47.47 -80.45
CA ALA A 214 -62.64 48.46 -81.45
C ALA A 214 -63.29 48.19 -82.83
N GLN A 215 -63.54 46.93 -83.18
CA GLN A 215 -64.20 46.52 -84.44
C GLN A 215 -65.74 46.69 -84.42
N LEU A 216 -66.34 46.82 -83.23
CA LEU A 216 -67.77 47.13 -83.05
C LEU A 216 -68.08 48.64 -82.92
N LEU A 217 -67.07 49.50 -82.76
CA LEU A 217 -67.25 50.97 -82.83
C LEU A 217 -66.97 51.56 -84.22
N ASP A 218 -66.36 50.80 -85.13
CA ASP A 218 -66.09 51.18 -86.54
C ASP A 218 -67.15 50.63 -87.52
N SER A 219 -68.18 49.93 -87.00
CA SER A 219 -69.29 49.37 -87.78
C SER A 219 -70.66 49.99 -87.48
N MET A 220 -70.68 51.15 -86.80
CA MET A 220 -71.85 52.03 -86.69
C MET A 220 -71.54 53.41 -87.28
N ASP A 221 -71.16 53.44 -88.56
CA ASP A 221 -71.36 54.60 -89.43
C ASP A 221 -72.60 54.33 -90.30
N VAL A 222 -73.73 54.89 -89.89
CA VAL A 222 -74.87 55.09 -90.78
C VAL A 222 -75.14 56.59 -90.83
N ASP A 223 -74.69 57.15 -91.94
CA ASP A 223 -75.12 58.40 -92.53
C ASP A 223 -76.61 58.70 -92.28
N VAL A 224 -76.88 59.82 -91.62
CA VAL A 224 -78.14 60.56 -91.80
C VAL A 224 -77.79 62.01 -92.11
N VAL A 225 -77.34 62.21 -93.36
CA VAL A 225 -77.59 63.42 -94.13
C VAL A 225 -78.98 63.29 -94.75
N ILE A 226 -79.69 64.42 -94.93
CA ILE A 226 -80.80 64.74 -95.87
C ILE A 226 -82.03 65.39 -95.14
N PRO A 227 -82.65 66.46 -95.69
CA PRO A 227 -82.37 67.85 -95.30
C PRO A 227 -83.67 68.72 -95.34
N GLU A 228 -83.54 69.99 -95.79
CA GLU A 228 -84.57 70.88 -96.36
C GLU A 228 -85.44 71.69 -95.37
N SER A 229 -85.21 73.00 -95.20
CA SER A 229 -85.36 74.15 -96.12
C SER A 229 -86.68 74.90 -95.83
N ILE A 230 -86.73 76.17 -96.25
CA ILE A 230 -87.77 77.20 -96.04
C ILE A 230 -87.50 78.01 -94.74
N SER A 231 -87.09 79.28 -94.74
CA SER A 231 -87.15 80.31 -95.79
C SER A 231 -86.23 81.51 -95.45
N GLU A 232 -85.12 81.66 -96.15
CA GLU A 232 -84.65 82.97 -96.60
C GLU A 232 -85.32 83.25 -97.94
N THR A 233 -86.50 83.88 -97.93
CA THR A 233 -87.19 84.36 -99.15
C THR A 233 -88.33 85.31 -98.80
N LEU A 234 -88.03 86.37 -98.04
CA LEU A 234 -88.93 87.53 -97.93
C LEU A 234 -88.16 88.84 -98.05
N ARG A 235 -87.50 89.03 -99.20
CA ARG A 235 -87.22 90.36 -99.76
C ARG A 235 -86.90 90.34 -101.27
N PRO A 236 -87.77 89.73 -102.10
CA PRO A 236 -88.45 90.57 -103.08
C PRO A 236 -89.86 90.03 -103.41
N GLY A 237 -90.83 90.30 -102.54
CA GLY A 237 -92.22 89.91 -102.69
C GLY A 237 -93.21 91.03 -102.40
N LEU A 238 -92.75 92.28 -102.42
CA LEU A 238 -93.59 93.47 -102.24
C LEU A 238 -93.39 94.50 -103.36
N GLU A 239 -93.08 94.03 -104.57
CA GLU A 239 -92.94 94.88 -105.76
C GLU A 239 -93.45 94.18 -107.03
N ARG A 240 -94.61 93.49 -106.93
CA ARG A 240 -95.38 93.07 -108.12
C ARG A 240 -96.83 92.60 -107.90
N VAL A 241 -97.55 93.13 -106.89
CA VAL A 241 -99.00 92.85 -106.71
C VAL A 241 -99.92 94.08 -106.67
N ALA A 242 -99.43 95.32 -106.64
CA ALA A 242 -100.33 96.49 -106.69
C ALA A 242 -100.13 97.44 -107.89
N ASN A 243 -99.30 97.08 -108.88
CA ASN A 243 -99.40 97.60 -110.26
C ASN A 243 -100.35 96.73 -111.11
N LYS A 244 -101.40 96.24 -110.47
CA LYS A 244 -102.56 95.59 -111.09
C LYS A 244 -103.87 96.23 -110.65
N LEU A 245 -103.87 97.56 -110.51
CA LEU A 245 -105.11 98.33 -110.53
C LEU A 245 -104.96 99.72 -111.18
N THR A 246 -104.33 99.78 -112.35
CA THR A 246 -104.71 100.77 -113.36
C THR A 246 -104.66 100.12 -114.74
N SER A 247 -105.75 100.28 -115.48
CA SER A 247 -106.01 99.79 -116.84
C SER A 247 -106.43 98.31 -116.95
N PHE A 248 -107.72 98.04 -116.82
CA PHE A 248 -108.59 97.97 -117.99
C PHE A 248 -110.02 97.62 -117.57
N LYS A 249 -110.86 98.65 -117.49
CA LYS A 249 -112.20 98.57 -118.07
C LYS A 249 -112.55 99.94 -118.67
N ARG A 250 -111.86 100.23 -119.78
CA ARG A 250 -112.33 101.19 -120.78
C ARG A 250 -113.03 100.37 -121.84
N ALA A 251 -114.34 100.53 -121.97
CA ALA A 251 -115.10 100.38 -123.21
C ALA A 251 -116.60 100.50 -122.95
N ALA A 252 -117.27 101.11 -123.94
CA ALA A 252 -118.71 101.17 -124.18
C ALA A 252 -119.43 102.24 -123.34
N ASP A 253 -119.47 103.51 -123.75
CA ASP A 253 -120.08 104.05 -124.99
C ASP A 253 -121.49 103.53 -125.27
N GLY A 254 -122.40 104.49 -125.45
CA GLY A 254 -123.35 104.41 -126.56
C GLY A 254 -124.80 104.74 -126.24
N ALA A 255 -125.30 105.69 -127.04
CA ALA A 255 -126.69 105.97 -127.41
C ALA A 255 -127.46 106.95 -126.51
N ALA A 256 -127.76 108.20 -126.91
CA ALA A 256 -128.30 108.77 -128.14
C ALA A 256 -129.79 109.16 -128.01
N ALA A 257 -129.99 110.46 -128.25
CA ALA A 257 -130.98 111.04 -129.17
C ALA A 257 -132.47 111.18 -128.76
N GLY A 258 -132.93 112.42 -128.93
CA GLY A 258 -134.31 112.85 -129.20
C GLY A 258 -134.93 113.66 -128.04
N SER A 259 -135.47 114.86 -128.20
CA SER A 259 -135.67 115.78 -129.34
C SER A 259 -136.28 117.08 -128.78
N LYS A 260 -135.78 118.24 -129.24
CA LYS A 260 -136.46 119.56 -129.36
C LYS A 260 -136.96 120.24 -128.06
N GLU A 261 -136.93 121.55 -127.85
CA GLU A 261 -136.81 122.70 -128.72
C GLU A 261 -136.48 123.94 -127.86
N ARG A 262 -135.65 124.82 -128.42
CA ARG A 262 -135.63 126.28 -128.28
C ARG A 262 -135.26 126.95 -126.94
N ALA A 263 -134.41 127.95 -127.14
CA ALA A 263 -134.01 129.00 -126.23
C ALA A 263 -135.17 129.60 -125.41
N VAL A 264 -134.84 129.93 -124.14
CA VAL A 264 -135.42 130.93 -123.20
C VAL A 264 -135.51 130.43 -121.73
N GLY A 265 -135.27 129.15 -121.41
CA GLY A 265 -135.40 128.62 -120.04
C GLY A 265 -134.10 128.43 -119.20
N LEU A 266 -133.20 129.43 -119.12
CA LEU A 266 -131.90 129.29 -118.44
C LEU A 266 -131.85 129.65 -116.93
N GLU A 267 -132.95 130.05 -116.28
CA GLU A 267 -132.90 130.59 -114.90
C GLU A 267 -133.41 129.65 -113.79
N SER A 268 -134.09 128.54 -114.13
CA SER A 268 -134.66 127.60 -113.14
C SER A 268 -133.71 126.49 -112.70
N LYS A 269 -132.58 126.28 -113.40
CA LYS A 269 -131.62 125.19 -113.09
C LYS A 269 -130.59 125.55 -112.01
N LEU A 270 -130.60 126.79 -111.49
CA LEU A 270 -129.70 127.22 -110.42
C LEU A 270 -130.21 126.80 -109.03
N GLU A 271 -131.53 126.71 -108.82
CA GLU A 271 -132.06 126.46 -107.47
C GLU A 271 -132.24 124.98 -107.10
N ALA A 272 -132.42 124.09 -108.07
CA ALA A 272 -132.47 122.64 -107.79
C ALA A 272 -131.11 122.09 -107.30
N ALA A 273 -130.00 122.70 -107.73
CA ALA A 273 -128.65 122.28 -107.36
C ALA A 273 -128.25 122.64 -105.91
N LYS A 274 -128.96 123.56 -105.23
CA LYS A 274 -128.68 123.91 -103.83
C LYS A 274 -129.28 122.93 -102.83
N ALA A 275 -130.35 122.21 -103.20
CA ALA A 275 -131.01 121.27 -102.30
C ALA A 275 -130.22 119.95 -102.14
N GLU A 276 -129.64 119.42 -103.22
CA GLU A 276 -128.82 118.19 -103.18
C GLU A 276 -127.50 118.40 -102.40
N LEU A 277 -127.00 119.64 -102.26
CA LEU A 277 -125.80 119.95 -101.48
C LEU A 277 -126.01 119.76 -99.96
N ASN A 278 -127.23 119.95 -99.46
CA ASN A 278 -127.52 119.83 -98.02
C ASN A 278 -127.64 118.37 -97.54
N GLU A 279 -128.05 117.45 -98.40
CA GLU A 279 -128.11 116.01 -98.08
C GLU A 279 -126.71 115.40 -97.96
N VAL A 280 -125.77 115.85 -98.79
CA VAL A 280 -124.35 115.44 -98.75
C VAL A 280 -123.63 115.92 -97.48
N ASN A 281 -124.04 117.05 -96.88
CA ASN A 281 -123.46 117.52 -95.63
C ASN A 281 -123.89 116.69 -94.41
N GLY A 282 -125.10 116.11 -94.39
CA GLY A 282 -125.55 115.23 -93.30
C GLY A 282 -124.76 113.93 -93.22
N ALA A 283 -124.48 113.31 -94.36
CA ALA A 283 -123.65 112.10 -94.44
C ALA A 283 -122.18 112.34 -94.03
N ARG A 284 -121.69 113.57 -94.17
CA ARG A 284 -120.33 113.95 -93.75
C ARG A 284 -120.19 114.00 -92.22
N ASP A 285 -121.21 114.47 -91.51
CA ASP A 285 -121.15 114.63 -90.05
C ASP A 285 -121.34 113.30 -89.30
N GLU A 286 -122.01 112.30 -89.90
CA GLU A 286 -122.02 110.92 -89.40
C GLU A 286 -120.65 110.25 -89.56
N LEU A 287 -119.99 110.42 -90.71
CA LEU A 287 -118.62 109.93 -90.91
C LEU A 287 -117.61 110.55 -89.94
N ALA A 288 -117.81 111.81 -89.52
CA ALA A 288 -116.94 112.48 -88.55
C ALA A 288 -117.03 111.84 -87.15
N LYS A 289 -118.23 111.45 -86.72
CA LYS A 289 -118.42 110.75 -85.44
C LYS A 289 -117.81 109.36 -85.44
N ASP A 290 -117.94 108.64 -86.56
CA ASP A 290 -117.30 107.34 -86.74
C ASP A 290 -115.76 107.45 -86.77
N TYR A 291 -115.22 108.57 -87.26
CA TYR A 291 -113.77 108.85 -87.23
C TYR A 291 -113.25 109.12 -85.81
N ASP A 292 -113.98 109.89 -85.00
CA ASP A 292 -113.60 110.20 -83.62
C ASP A 292 -113.69 108.97 -82.68
N LEU A 293 -114.73 108.15 -82.84
CA LEU A 293 -114.86 106.88 -82.11
C LEU A 293 -113.73 105.90 -82.44
N LEU A 294 -113.28 105.88 -83.70
CA LEU A 294 -112.15 105.07 -84.12
C LEU A 294 -110.83 105.60 -83.53
N LEU A 295 -110.66 106.91 -83.44
CA LEU A 295 -109.51 107.56 -82.80
C LEU A 295 -109.44 107.26 -81.30
N GLU A 296 -110.57 107.29 -80.58
CA GLU A 296 -110.62 106.92 -79.17
C GLU A 296 -110.34 105.43 -78.96
N ARG A 297 -110.83 104.56 -79.86
CA ARG A 297 -110.51 103.13 -79.88
C ARG A 297 -109.02 102.86 -80.17
N ILE A 298 -108.41 103.64 -81.05
CA ILE A 298 -106.98 103.55 -81.38
C ILE A 298 -106.13 104.11 -80.22
N GLY A 299 -106.58 105.18 -79.55
CA GLY A 299 -105.94 105.72 -78.35
C GLY A 299 -105.93 104.70 -77.21
N THR A 300 -107.08 104.10 -76.92
CA THR A 300 -107.20 103.03 -75.90
C THR A 300 -106.43 101.77 -76.29
N MET A 301 -106.41 101.36 -77.57
CA MET A 301 -105.55 100.26 -78.03
C MET A 301 -104.07 100.59 -77.90
N LYS A 302 -103.64 101.82 -78.21
CA LYS A 302 -102.24 102.25 -78.08
C LYS A 302 -101.78 102.26 -76.63
N ASP A 303 -102.61 102.75 -75.72
CA ASP A 303 -102.27 102.78 -74.29
C ASP A 303 -102.35 101.38 -73.69
N ALA A 304 -103.30 100.54 -74.11
CA ALA A 304 -103.32 99.11 -73.77
C ALA A 304 -102.10 98.35 -74.32
N LEU A 305 -101.63 98.68 -75.53
CA LEU A 305 -100.45 98.07 -76.13
C LEU A 305 -99.17 98.56 -75.44
N LYS A 306 -99.08 99.84 -75.06
CA LYS A 306 -97.96 100.35 -74.26
C LYS A 306 -97.93 99.74 -72.87
N ALA A 307 -99.09 99.61 -72.21
CA ALA A 307 -99.20 98.93 -70.93
C ALA A 307 -98.80 97.45 -71.04
N LYS A 308 -99.25 96.75 -72.09
CA LYS A 308 -98.82 95.37 -72.39
C LYS A 308 -97.33 95.28 -72.70
N MET A 309 -96.78 96.17 -73.52
CA MET A 309 -95.37 96.17 -73.87
C MET A 309 -94.49 96.45 -72.64
N ASN A 310 -94.91 97.35 -71.75
CA ASN A 310 -94.21 97.62 -70.50
C ASN A 310 -94.35 96.44 -69.52
N ALA A 311 -95.54 95.83 -69.41
CA ALA A 311 -95.75 94.65 -68.58
C ALA A 311 -94.94 93.44 -69.10
N GLU A 312 -94.89 93.21 -70.41
CA GLU A 312 -94.08 92.16 -71.04
C GLU A 312 -92.59 92.47 -70.92
N SER A 313 -92.18 93.74 -71.00
CA SER A 313 -90.79 94.16 -70.77
C SER A 313 -90.37 93.94 -69.32
N ASP A 314 -91.23 94.26 -68.36
CA ASP A 314 -90.96 94.06 -66.95
C ASP A 314 -91.02 92.58 -66.55
N GLU A 315 -91.91 91.78 -67.16
CA GLU A 315 -91.92 90.32 -67.01
C GLU A 315 -90.68 89.68 -67.65
N LEU A 316 -90.23 90.16 -68.83
CA LEU A 316 -88.97 89.73 -69.43
C LEU A 316 -87.77 90.09 -68.56
N LYS A 317 -87.77 91.24 -67.88
CA LYS A 317 -86.72 91.60 -66.90
C LYS A 317 -86.81 90.70 -65.66
N ARG A 318 -88.01 90.36 -65.20
CA ARG A 318 -88.24 89.46 -64.06
C ARG A 318 -87.74 88.05 -64.37
N LEU A 319 -88.15 87.49 -65.50
CA LEU A 319 -87.69 86.18 -66.00
C LEU A 319 -86.19 86.17 -66.27
N ARG A 320 -85.60 87.26 -66.78
CA ARG A 320 -84.13 87.36 -66.92
C ARG A 320 -83.42 87.37 -65.57
N LYS A 321 -83.95 88.08 -64.57
CA LYS A 321 -83.41 88.06 -63.20
C LYS A 321 -83.52 86.67 -62.57
N GLU A 322 -84.66 85.99 -62.75
CA GLU A 322 -84.85 84.61 -62.32
C GLU A 322 -83.92 83.65 -63.06
N LEU A 323 -83.70 83.84 -64.37
CA LEU A 323 -82.74 83.05 -65.15
C LEU A 323 -81.29 83.30 -64.68
N THR A 324 -80.92 84.54 -64.36
CA THR A 324 -79.57 84.83 -63.83
C THR A 324 -79.38 84.28 -62.43
N ASN A 325 -80.40 84.33 -61.58
CA ASN A 325 -80.35 83.79 -60.22
C ASN A 325 -80.32 82.26 -60.23
N THR A 326 -81.20 81.61 -61.01
CA THR A 326 -81.17 80.15 -61.18
C THR A 326 -79.87 79.69 -61.83
N LYS A 327 -79.28 80.47 -62.74
CA LYS A 327 -77.98 80.14 -63.34
C LYS A 327 -76.82 80.35 -62.37
N SER A 328 -76.87 81.36 -61.49
CA SER A 328 -75.87 81.55 -60.43
C SER A 328 -75.98 80.46 -59.35
N GLU A 329 -77.19 80.08 -58.97
CA GLU A 329 -77.49 78.96 -58.06
C GLU A 329 -77.09 77.61 -58.66
N LEU A 330 -77.34 77.39 -59.95
CA LEU A 330 -76.90 76.19 -60.65
C LEU A 330 -75.36 76.13 -60.71
N ASN A 331 -74.70 77.26 -60.94
CA ASN A 331 -73.24 77.33 -60.94
C ASN A 331 -72.66 77.14 -59.54
N SER A 332 -73.26 77.71 -58.49
CA SER A 332 -72.82 77.49 -57.11
C SER A 332 -73.07 76.04 -56.69
N ALA A 333 -74.22 75.46 -57.04
CA ALA A 333 -74.51 74.05 -56.80
C ALA A 333 -73.49 73.14 -57.51
N LYS A 334 -73.17 73.39 -58.79
CA LYS A 334 -72.11 72.66 -59.51
C LYS A 334 -70.73 72.82 -58.85
N GLN A 335 -70.39 74.01 -58.38
CA GLN A 335 -69.16 74.23 -57.62
C GLN A 335 -69.15 73.45 -56.30
N THR A 336 -70.26 73.43 -55.56
CA THR A 336 -70.35 72.63 -54.33
C THR A 336 -70.32 71.12 -54.60
N LEU A 337 -70.97 70.65 -55.67
CA LEU A 337 -70.96 69.24 -56.08
C LEU A 337 -69.53 68.80 -56.44
N THR A 338 -68.84 69.55 -57.30
CA THR A 338 -67.44 69.26 -57.65
C THR A 338 -66.50 69.36 -56.44
N GLN A 339 -66.78 70.24 -55.49
CA GLN A 339 -66.01 70.31 -54.23
C GLN A 339 -66.30 69.12 -53.31
N GLN A 340 -67.54 68.64 -53.24
CA GLN A 340 -67.90 67.44 -52.49
C GLN A 340 -67.34 66.17 -53.14
N GLU A 341 -67.37 66.06 -54.47
CA GLU A 341 -66.73 64.96 -55.21
C GLU A 341 -65.22 64.93 -54.96
N LYS A 342 -64.54 66.09 -54.92
CA LYS A 342 -63.13 66.17 -54.54
C LYS A 342 -62.88 65.69 -53.11
N LYS A 343 -63.72 66.12 -52.16
CA LYS A 343 -63.62 65.66 -50.76
C LYS A 343 -63.89 64.17 -50.62
N HIS A 344 -64.88 63.62 -51.35
CA HIS A 344 -65.19 62.20 -51.35
C HIS A 344 -64.03 61.39 -51.90
N LYS A 345 -63.45 61.79 -53.05
CA LYS A 345 -62.25 61.15 -53.61
C LYS A 345 -61.05 61.24 -52.65
N GLN A 346 -60.88 62.37 -51.96
CA GLN A 346 -59.82 62.52 -50.95
C GLN A 346 -60.05 61.60 -49.75
N ALA A 347 -61.28 61.50 -49.24
CA ALA A 347 -61.64 60.61 -48.14
C ALA A 347 -61.52 59.13 -48.52
N GLU A 348 -61.91 58.77 -49.73
CA GLU A 348 -61.78 57.41 -50.28
C GLU A 348 -60.31 57.01 -50.46
N ASN A 349 -59.49 57.91 -51.01
CA ASN A 349 -58.04 57.70 -51.08
C ASN A 349 -57.39 57.59 -49.70
N ALA A 350 -57.84 58.38 -48.72
CA ALA A 350 -57.36 58.29 -47.34
C ALA A 350 -57.79 56.97 -46.67
N ALA A 351 -59.03 56.52 -46.88
CA ALA A 351 -59.52 55.24 -46.37
C ALA A 351 -58.77 54.05 -46.99
N GLN A 352 -58.48 54.10 -48.30
CA GLN A 352 -57.66 53.08 -48.97
C GLN A 352 -56.22 53.06 -48.44
N LYS A 353 -55.61 54.22 -48.17
CA LYS A 353 -54.28 54.29 -47.55
C LYS A 353 -54.29 53.70 -46.13
N LEU A 354 -55.24 54.11 -45.30
CA LEU A 354 -55.41 53.57 -43.96
C LEU A 354 -55.67 52.06 -43.97
N HIS A 355 -56.41 51.55 -44.96
CA HIS A 355 -56.64 50.12 -45.07
C HIS A 355 -55.36 49.35 -45.44
N LYS A 356 -54.54 49.89 -46.35
CA LYS A 356 -53.22 49.33 -46.67
C LYS A 356 -52.29 49.34 -45.46
N GLU A 357 -52.22 50.46 -44.75
CA GLU A 357 -51.45 50.59 -43.50
C GLU A 357 -51.95 49.62 -42.42
N LEU A 358 -53.26 49.41 -42.32
CA LEU A 358 -53.85 48.42 -41.40
C LEU A 358 -53.45 46.98 -41.78
N ASP A 359 -53.43 46.65 -43.06
CA ASP A 359 -53.04 45.32 -43.51
C ASP A 359 -51.52 45.11 -43.37
N GLU A 360 -50.71 46.14 -43.61
CA GLU A 360 -49.26 46.13 -43.37
C GLU A 360 -48.94 45.96 -41.88
N THR A 361 -49.61 46.70 -40.99
CA THR A 361 -49.44 46.55 -39.54
C THR A 361 -49.93 45.20 -39.02
N LYS A 362 -51.00 44.63 -39.58
CA LYS A 362 -51.43 43.26 -39.25
C LYS A 362 -50.40 42.22 -39.68
N ARG A 363 -49.81 42.36 -40.87
CA ARG A 363 -48.72 41.47 -41.32
C ARG A 363 -47.50 41.59 -40.41
N ALA A 364 -47.08 42.81 -40.09
CA ALA A 364 -45.96 43.06 -39.17
C ALA A 364 -46.24 42.50 -37.77
N LEU A 365 -47.47 42.63 -37.25
CA LEU A 365 -47.86 42.04 -35.98
C LEU A 365 -47.83 40.51 -36.03
N TRP A 366 -48.30 39.90 -37.12
CA TRP A 366 -48.28 38.45 -37.28
C TRP A 366 -46.85 37.92 -37.39
N GLU A 367 -45.98 38.57 -38.16
CA GLU A 367 -44.55 38.24 -38.25
C GLU A 367 -43.83 38.43 -36.89
N SER A 368 -44.16 39.48 -36.14
CA SER A 368 -43.66 39.68 -34.78
C SER A 368 -44.16 38.60 -33.82
N GLN A 369 -45.41 38.15 -33.95
CA GLN A 369 -45.96 37.08 -33.11
C GLN A 369 -45.30 35.74 -33.45
N GLU A 370 -45.10 35.44 -34.73
CA GLU A 370 -44.45 34.21 -35.17
C GLU A 370 -42.98 34.16 -34.73
N THR A 371 -42.26 35.28 -34.85
CA THR A 371 -40.88 35.37 -34.34
C THR A 371 -40.83 35.25 -32.83
N ALA A 372 -41.76 35.84 -32.09
CA ALA A 372 -41.86 35.68 -30.64
C ALA A 372 -42.13 34.22 -30.23
N ASN A 373 -43.07 33.54 -30.92
CA ASN A 373 -43.36 32.12 -30.71
C ASN A 373 -42.14 31.25 -31.01
N ARG A 374 -41.41 31.54 -32.09
CA ARG A 374 -40.19 30.82 -32.46
C ARG A 374 -39.10 31.00 -31.40
N ILE A 375 -38.84 32.23 -30.97
CA ILE A 375 -37.86 32.52 -29.90
C ILE A 375 -38.29 31.82 -28.61
N GLN A 376 -39.58 31.80 -28.28
CA GLN A 376 -40.09 31.11 -27.10
C GLN A 376 -39.89 29.58 -27.19
N SER A 377 -40.07 28.98 -28.37
CA SER A 377 -39.74 27.58 -28.60
C SER A 377 -38.24 27.32 -28.43
N GLU A 378 -37.39 28.16 -29.04
CA GLU A 378 -35.93 28.04 -28.94
C GLU A 378 -35.45 28.19 -27.48
N ILE A 379 -36.03 29.12 -26.71
CA ILE A 379 -35.76 29.26 -25.27
C ILE A 379 -36.22 28.02 -24.50
N SER A 380 -37.38 27.46 -24.82
CA SER A 380 -37.86 26.22 -24.19
C SER A 380 -36.92 25.05 -24.46
N ASP A 381 -36.49 24.87 -25.71
CA ASP A 381 -35.57 23.80 -26.11
C ASP A 381 -34.20 23.95 -25.42
N LEU A 382 -33.68 25.17 -25.34
CA LEU A 382 -32.45 25.47 -24.62
C LEU A 382 -32.60 25.24 -23.11
N THR A 383 -33.73 25.63 -22.52
CA THR A 383 -34.01 25.40 -21.10
C THR A 383 -34.03 23.90 -20.80
N ASP A 384 -34.77 23.12 -21.58
CA ASP A 384 -34.82 21.67 -21.46
C ASP A 384 -33.43 21.03 -21.64
N ALA A 385 -32.62 21.51 -22.58
CA ALA A 385 -31.26 21.02 -22.78
C ALA A 385 -30.38 21.30 -21.56
N THR A 386 -30.46 22.51 -20.99
CA THR A 386 -29.71 22.86 -19.77
C THR A 386 -30.19 22.08 -18.55
N GLU A 387 -31.50 21.85 -18.41
CA GLU A 387 -32.05 21.03 -17.33
C GLU A 387 -31.59 19.58 -17.42
N ARG A 388 -31.54 19.01 -18.64
CA ARG A 388 -30.97 17.67 -18.88
C ARG A 388 -29.49 17.64 -18.47
N GLN A 389 -28.68 18.61 -18.90
CA GLN A 389 -27.27 18.70 -18.50
C GLN A 389 -27.09 18.83 -16.98
N ILE A 390 -27.89 19.66 -16.31
CA ILE A 390 -27.88 19.80 -14.85
C ILE A 390 -28.25 18.47 -14.18
N SER A 391 -29.25 17.75 -14.70
CA SER A 391 -29.64 16.44 -14.17
C SER A 391 -28.52 15.39 -14.33
N GLU A 392 -27.85 15.37 -15.48
CA GLU A 392 -26.71 14.49 -15.74
C GLU A 392 -25.53 14.82 -14.82
N LEU A 393 -25.21 16.11 -14.63
CA LEU A 393 -24.16 16.54 -13.72
C LEU A 393 -24.50 16.20 -12.27
N ARG A 394 -25.76 16.31 -11.84
CA ARG A 394 -26.20 15.89 -10.51
C ARG A 394 -26.03 14.38 -10.31
N VAL A 395 -26.37 13.57 -11.31
CA VAL A 395 -26.17 12.11 -11.24
C VAL A 395 -24.66 11.80 -11.16
N LYS A 396 -23.84 12.44 -12.00
CA LYS A 396 -22.37 12.28 -11.97
C LYS A 396 -21.78 12.67 -10.61
N LEU A 397 -22.23 13.80 -10.05
CA LEU A 397 -21.86 14.24 -8.71
C LEU A 397 -22.23 13.19 -7.66
N GLN A 398 -23.47 12.72 -7.65
CA GLN A 398 -23.94 11.71 -6.70
C GLN A 398 -23.18 10.37 -6.84
N THR A 399 -22.82 9.97 -8.06
CA THR A 399 -22.00 8.77 -8.27
C THR A 399 -20.57 8.97 -7.78
N ALA A 400 -19.98 10.15 -7.97
CA ALA A 400 -18.66 10.48 -7.47
C ALA A 400 -18.64 10.57 -5.93
N GLU A 401 -19.69 11.14 -5.32
CA GLU A 401 -19.87 11.17 -3.87
C GLU A 401 -19.98 9.75 -3.29
N ARG A 402 -20.78 8.86 -3.90
CA ARG A 402 -20.84 7.45 -3.47
C ARG A 402 -19.51 6.72 -3.63
N GLN A 403 -18.77 6.99 -4.70
CA GLN A 403 -17.42 6.43 -4.89
C GLN A 403 -16.50 6.91 -3.78
N LEU A 404 -16.50 8.22 -3.49
CA LEU A 404 -15.70 8.80 -2.41
C LEU A 404 -16.08 8.22 -1.04
N GLU A 405 -17.37 8.07 -0.74
CA GLU A 405 -17.86 7.40 0.48
C GLU A 405 -17.39 5.94 0.57
N SER A 406 -17.42 5.20 -0.55
CA SER A 406 -16.91 3.84 -0.63
C SER A 406 -15.40 3.79 -0.39
N GLU A 407 -14.63 4.68 -1.00
CA GLU A 407 -13.18 4.78 -0.80
C GLU A 407 -12.86 5.16 0.66
N PHE A 408 -13.61 6.08 1.27
CA PHE A 408 -13.46 6.39 2.70
C PHE A 408 -13.80 5.19 3.60
N ALA A 409 -14.84 4.42 3.27
CA ALA A 409 -15.16 3.21 4.02
C ALA A 409 -14.06 2.16 3.89
N GLN A 410 -13.47 1.98 2.71
CA GLN A 410 -12.31 1.10 2.49
C GLN A 410 -11.08 1.60 3.25
N HIS A 411 -10.80 2.90 3.20
CA HIS A 411 -9.70 3.52 3.94
C HIS A 411 -9.84 3.26 5.45
N ASN A 412 -11.02 3.52 6.03
CA ASN A 412 -11.27 3.26 7.45
C ASN A 412 -11.10 1.77 7.78
N GLN A 413 -11.54 0.85 6.91
CA GLN A 413 -11.29 -0.58 7.10
C GLN A 413 -9.80 -0.93 7.08
N PHE A 414 -9.01 -0.29 6.21
CA PHE A 414 -7.56 -0.48 6.20
C PHE A 414 -6.90 0.13 7.43
N GLU A 415 -7.34 1.30 7.90
CA GLU A 415 -6.87 1.88 9.16
C GLU A 415 -7.18 0.98 10.36
N ASP A 416 -8.42 0.50 10.51
CA ASP A 416 -8.80 -0.47 11.53
C ASP A 416 -7.94 -1.74 11.46
N ARG A 417 -7.64 -2.21 10.24
CA ARG A 417 -6.79 -3.39 10.04
C ARG A 417 -5.34 -3.12 10.41
N ILE A 418 -4.82 -1.93 10.11
CA ILE A 418 -3.48 -1.50 10.51
C ILE A 418 -3.40 -1.42 12.04
N GLU A 419 -4.39 -0.83 12.70
CA GLU A 419 -4.46 -0.76 14.16
C GLU A 419 -4.51 -2.16 14.80
N GLN A 420 -5.30 -3.08 14.24
CA GLN A 420 -5.32 -4.48 14.68
C GLN A 420 -3.95 -5.15 14.51
N LEU A 421 -3.32 -5.02 13.34
CA LEU A 421 -2.01 -5.61 13.09
C LEU A 421 -0.92 -5.00 13.99
N GLN A 422 -1.01 -3.71 14.30
CA GLN A 422 -0.12 -3.07 15.26
C GLN A 422 -0.36 -3.59 16.68
N SER A 423 -1.62 -3.80 17.08
CA SER A 423 -1.97 -4.40 18.37
C SER A 423 -1.44 -5.84 18.48
N ASP A 424 -1.66 -6.66 17.45
CA ASP A 424 -1.16 -8.04 17.36
C ASP A 424 0.37 -8.09 17.39
N LEU A 425 1.04 -7.18 16.66
CA LEU A 425 2.50 -7.07 16.66
C LEU A 425 3.03 -6.67 18.05
N ASN A 426 2.40 -5.70 18.70
CA ASN A 426 2.77 -5.29 20.06
C ASN A 426 2.53 -6.43 21.07
N GLN A 427 1.45 -7.20 20.91
CA GLN A 427 1.18 -8.37 21.74
C GLN A 427 2.24 -9.46 21.52
N ALA A 428 2.60 -9.75 20.26
CA ALA A 428 3.64 -10.70 19.93
C ALA A 428 5.00 -10.26 20.50
N LEU A 429 5.38 -9.00 20.33
CA LEU A 429 6.62 -8.44 20.88
C LEU A 429 6.65 -8.51 22.41
N ASN A 430 5.54 -8.20 23.07
CA ASN A 430 5.44 -8.32 24.52
C ASN A 430 5.57 -9.79 24.98
N SER A 431 4.95 -10.73 24.25
CA SER A 431 5.10 -12.15 24.53
C SER A 431 6.54 -12.64 24.32
N GLU A 432 7.21 -12.17 23.27
CA GLU A 432 8.62 -12.48 23.01
C GLU A 432 9.51 -11.92 24.14
N SER A 433 9.27 -10.69 24.59
CA SER A 433 9.98 -10.10 25.73
C SER A 433 9.81 -10.96 26.99
N GLN A 434 8.60 -11.45 27.26
CA GLN A 434 8.34 -12.36 28.39
C GLN A 434 9.11 -13.68 28.25
N TRP A 435 9.13 -14.29 27.08
CA TRP A 435 9.92 -15.51 26.83
C TRP A 435 11.43 -15.28 26.99
N VAL A 436 11.92 -14.11 26.59
CA VAL A 436 13.33 -13.72 26.77
C VAL A 436 13.63 -13.56 28.26
N GLU A 437 12.79 -12.86 29.02
CA GLU A 437 12.94 -12.71 30.48
C GLU A 437 12.89 -14.08 31.19
N GLU A 438 11.92 -14.94 30.85
CA GLU A 438 11.82 -16.30 31.39
C GLU A 438 13.08 -17.11 31.08
N ARG A 439 13.58 -17.04 29.84
CA ARG A 439 14.83 -17.69 29.44
C ARG A 439 16.02 -17.16 30.23
N GLU A 440 16.13 -15.86 30.46
CA GLU A 440 17.21 -15.27 31.27
C GLU A 440 17.14 -15.74 32.72
N VAL A 441 15.94 -15.75 33.33
CA VAL A 441 15.73 -16.32 34.66
C VAL A 441 16.16 -17.78 34.69
N HIS A 442 15.76 -18.58 33.70
CA HIS A 442 16.18 -19.98 33.61
C HIS A 442 17.69 -20.12 33.46
N LEU A 443 18.35 -19.31 32.63
CA LEU A 443 19.82 -19.33 32.50
C LEU A 443 20.52 -19.00 33.82
N VAL A 444 20.05 -17.99 34.55
CA VAL A 444 20.59 -17.65 35.88
C VAL A 444 20.36 -18.81 36.86
N THR A 445 19.19 -19.44 36.86
CA THR A 445 18.93 -20.60 37.73
C THR A 445 19.83 -21.80 37.38
N ILE A 446 20.06 -22.06 36.08
CA ILE A 446 20.97 -23.11 35.62
C ILE A 446 22.39 -22.81 36.06
N GLN A 447 22.87 -21.57 35.89
CA GLN A 447 24.19 -21.15 36.36
C GLN A 447 24.34 -21.32 37.88
N ASN A 448 23.34 -20.90 38.65
CA ASN A 448 23.36 -21.08 40.11
C ASN A 448 23.39 -22.56 40.51
N LEU A 449 22.63 -23.41 39.83
CA LEU A 449 22.63 -24.85 40.05
C LEU A 449 23.97 -25.49 39.63
N GLN A 450 24.56 -25.03 38.52
CA GLN A 450 25.89 -25.47 38.09
C GLN A 450 26.96 -25.10 39.12
N SER A 451 26.99 -23.86 39.60
CA SER A 451 27.91 -23.42 40.65
C SER A 451 27.69 -24.19 41.97
N ALA A 452 26.44 -24.49 42.32
CA ALA A 452 26.11 -25.31 43.50
C ALA A 452 26.58 -26.76 43.33
N LEU A 453 26.42 -27.33 42.13
CA LEU A 453 26.92 -28.68 41.80
C LEU A 453 28.44 -28.73 41.80
N GLU A 454 29.12 -27.72 41.23
CA GLU A 454 30.57 -27.61 41.23
C GLU A 454 31.10 -27.50 42.66
N SER A 455 30.51 -26.63 43.49
CA SER A 455 30.87 -26.53 44.91
C SER A 455 30.62 -27.85 45.68
N LEU A 456 29.54 -28.58 45.36
CA LEU A 456 29.27 -29.88 45.98
C LEU A 456 30.27 -30.94 45.50
N GLN A 457 30.65 -30.93 44.22
CA GLN A 457 31.68 -31.79 43.65
C GLN A 457 33.03 -31.52 44.31
N GLU A 458 33.47 -30.26 44.39
CA GLU A 458 34.70 -29.87 45.09
C GLU A 458 34.67 -30.29 46.57
N SER A 459 33.54 -30.10 47.26
CA SER A 459 33.37 -30.57 48.64
C SER A 459 33.46 -32.10 48.74
N LYS A 460 32.95 -32.85 47.76
CA LYS A 460 33.02 -34.31 47.76
C LYS A 460 34.40 -34.82 47.40
N ASP A 461 35.08 -34.20 46.45
CA ASP A 461 36.44 -34.54 46.07
C ASP A 461 37.40 -34.29 47.23
N THR A 462 37.26 -33.16 47.94
CA THR A 462 38.03 -32.89 49.15
C THR A 462 37.71 -33.86 50.30
N GLU A 463 36.45 -34.24 50.50
CA GLU A 463 36.07 -35.30 51.45
C GLU A 463 36.67 -36.67 51.07
N ILE A 464 36.66 -37.02 49.79
CA ILE A 464 37.23 -38.27 49.26
C ILE A 464 38.75 -38.25 49.44
N ASP A 465 39.43 -37.17 49.09
CA ASP A 465 40.88 -37.02 49.26
C ASP A 465 41.28 -37.14 50.74
N PHE A 466 40.52 -36.50 51.63
CA PHE A 466 40.73 -36.63 53.08
C PHE A 466 40.53 -38.08 53.55
N ALA A 467 39.47 -38.75 53.11
CA ALA A 467 39.21 -40.15 53.44
C ALA A 467 40.30 -41.09 52.89
N VAL A 468 40.75 -40.86 51.66
CA VAL A 468 41.84 -41.60 51.02
C VAL A 468 43.15 -41.39 51.77
N GLU A 469 43.49 -40.16 52.16
CA GLU A 469 44.71 -39.91 52.92
C GLU A 469 44.65 -40.52 54.32
N LYS A 470 43.49 -40.46 54.98
CA LYS A 470 43.27 -41.17 56.26
C LYS A 470 43.45 -42.68 56.10
N LEU A 471 42.85 -43.30 55.08
CA LEU A 471 43.02 -44.72 54.80
C LEU A 471 44.48 -45.07 54.45
N ARG A 472 45.19 -44.21 53.72
CA ARG A 472 46.63 -44.37 53.46
C ARG A 472 47.44 -44.27 54.73
N GLU A 473 47.13 -43.35 55.64
CA GLU A 473 47.76 -43.28 56.96
C GLU A 473 47.51 -44.54 57.79
N GLU A 474 46.27 -45.03 57.83
CA GLU A 474 45.91 -46.27 58.51
C GLU A 474 46.65 -47.48 57.90
N LEU A 475 46.76 -47.55 56.57
CA LEU A 475 47.56 -48.55 55.87
C LEU A 475 49.05 -48.43 56.22
N ARG A 476 49.62 -47.21 56.25
CA ARG A 476 51.01 -46.97 56.67
C ARG A 476 51.23 -47.37 58.14
N LYS A 477 50.27 -47.12 59.02
CA LYS A 477 50.32 -47.55 60.44
C LYS A 477 50.25 -49.08 60.55
N CYS A 478 49.31 -49.71 59.85
CA CYS A 478 49.14 -51.16 59.84
C CYS A 478 50.37 -51.87 59.27
N THR A 479 50.91 -51.40 58.13
CA THR A 479 52.15 -51.95 57.54
C THR A 479 53.37 -51.76 58.44
N LYS A 480 53.51 -50.62 59.13
CA LYS A 480 54.54 -50.43 60.17
C LYS A 480 54.37 -51.42 61.32
N ASN A 481 53.14 -51.58 61.82
CA ASN A 481 52.83 -52.54 62.89
C ASN A 481 53.10 -53.98 62.45
N GLN A 482 52.75 -54.33 61.22
CA GLN A 482 53.03 -55.63 60.60
C GLN A 482 54.53 -55.87 60.51
N LYS A 483 55.31 -54.90 59.99
CA LYS A 483 56.79 -55.00 59.95
C LYS A 483 57.39 -55.15 61.35
N ALA A 484 56.89 -54.40 62.34
CA ALA A 484 57.33 -54.54 63.73
C ALA A 484 56.96 -55.90 64.32
N ALA A 485 55.78 -56.43 64.00
CA ALA A 485 55.37 -57.77 64.41
C ALA A 485 56.23 -58.86 63.77
N ILE A 486 56.53 -58.75 62.46
CA ILE A 486 57.45 -59.65 61.75
C ILE A 486 58.84 -59.59 62.38
N ALA A 487 59.40 -58.40 62.62
CA ALA A 487 60.72 -58.26 63.25
C ALA A 487 60.75 -58.85 64.68
N ARG A 488 59.66 -58.70 65.46
CA ARG A 488 59.53 -59.37 66.76
C ARG A 488 59.45 -60.89 66.61
N ALA A 489 58.73 -61.40 65.61
CA ALA A 489 58.64 -62.83 65.33
C ALA A 489 60.01 -63.39 64.94
N GLU A 490 60.74 -62.74 64.02
CA GLU A 490 62.11 -63.11 63.65
C GLU A 490 63.08 -63.05 64.84
N GLN A 491 62.94 -62.05 65.72
CA GLN A 491 63.72 -61.98 66.96
C GLN A 491 63.37 -63.13 67.91
N ALA A 492 62.09 -63.50 68.03
CA ALA A 492 61.65 -64.62 68.85
C ALA A 492 62.17 -65.95 68.26
N GLU A 493 62.07 -66.15 66.94
CA GLU A 493 62.58 -67.32 66.24
C GLU A 493 64.11 -67.45 66.36
N SER A 494 64.87 -66.36 66.22
CA SER A 494 66.33 -66.40 66.42
C SER A 494 66.72 -66.70 67.87
N ARG A 495 65.97 -66.19 68.86
CA ARG A 495 66.15 -66.57 70.26
C ARG A 495 65.82 -68.05 70.47
N LEU A 496 64.73 -68.54 69.87
CA LEU A 496 64.31 -69.93 69.95
C LEU A 496 65.39 -70.84 69.34
N ARG A 497 65.91 -70.52 68.15
CA ARG A 497 67.05 -71.25 67.54
C ARG A 497 68.29 -71.23 68.42
N ARG A 498 68.59 -70.11 69.08
CA ARG A 498 69.72 -70.03 70.04
C ARG A 498 69.49 -70.92 71.25
N ILE A 499 68.26 -70.95 71.78
CA ILE A 499 67.87 -71.82 72.88
C ILE A 499 67.96 -73.29 72.44
N GLU A 500 67.45 -73.65 71.27
CA GLU A 500 67.56 -75.00 70.69
C GLU A 500 69.02 -75.43 70.52
N LEU A 501 69.89 -74.58 69.97
CA LEU A 501 71.32 -74.85 69.88
C LEU A 501 71.95 -75.04 71.26
N SER A 502 71.64 -74.17 72.22
CA SER A 502 72.14 -74.32 73.59
C SER A 502 71.58 -75.56 74.30
N GLY A 503 70.34 -75.93 74.00
CA GLY A 503 69.67 -77.14 74.46
C GLY A 503 70.36 -78.37 73.89
N ALA A 504 70.64 -78.39 72.59
CA ALA A 504 71.41 -79.47 71.95
C ALA A 504 72.83 -79.59 72.55
N THR A 505 73.51 -78.48 72.85
CA THR A 505 74.80 -78.54 73.56
C THR A 505 74.66 -79.03 75.00
N ALA A 506 73.57 -78.67 75.69
CA ALA A 506 73.30 -79.14 77.04
C ALA A 506 72.97 -80.63 77.05
N GLU A 507 72.21 -81.13 76.07
CA GLU A 507 71.93 -82.55 75.85
C GLU A 507 73.22 -83.32 75.55
N GLN A 508 74.10 -82.80 74.69
CA GLN A 508 75.42 -83.40 74.45
C GLN A 508 76.29 -83.43 75.72
N CYS A 509 76.29 -82.37 76.52
CA CYS A 509 76.97 -82.36 77.81
C CYS A 509 76.34 -83.36 78.79
N GLN A 510 75.02 -83.48 78.81
CA GLN A 510 74.31 -84.46 79.64
C GLN A 510 74.63 -85.90 79.21
N GLN A 511 74.70 -86.16 77.90
CA GLN A 511 75.16 -87.44 77.36
C GLN A 511 76.59 -87.74 77.80
N LYS A 512 77.53 -86.79 77.64
CA LYS A 512 78.92 -86.94 78.13
C LYS A 512 79.00 -87.19 79.63
N ILE A 513 78.18 -86.52 80.43
CA ILE A 513 78.10 -86.77 81.88
C ILE A 513 77.57 -88.17 82.14
N SER A 514 76.55 -88.63 81.42
CA SER A 514 76.02 -89.99 81.57
C SER A 514 77.04 -91.06 81.16
N GLU A 515 77.78 -90.84 80.07
CA GLU A 515 78.88 -91.71 79.64
C GLU A 515 79.98 -91.76 80.72
N GLN A 516 80.36 -90.60 81.25
CA GLN A 516 81.31 -90.53 82.37
C GLN A 516 80.77 -91.19 83.63
N LEU A 517 79.48 -91.10 83.93
CA LEU A 517 78.86 -91.81 85.05
C LEU A 517 78.89 -93.32 84.82
N THR A 518 78.58 -93.81 83.61
CA THR A 518 78.71 -95.23 83.28
C THR A 518 80.16 -95.70 83.35
N GLU A 519 81.13 -94.87 82.97
CA GLU A 519 82.55 -95.16 83.10
C GLU A 519 82.98 -95.18 84.57
N ILE A 520 82.45 -94.28 85.41
CA ILE A 520 82.65 -94.31 86.86
C ILE A 520 82.05 -95.58 87.46
N GLU A 521 80.86 -95.99 87.03
CA GLU A 521 80.25 -97.26 87.47
C GLU A 521 81.08 -98.46 87.03
N ARG A 522 81.61 -98.45 85.81
CA ARG A 522 82.54 -99.47 85.29
C ARG A 522 83.81 -99.53 86.12
N LEU A 523 84.47 -98.39 86.37
CA LEU A 523 85.67 -98.29 87.20
C LEU A 523 85.39 -98.68 88.67
N ARG A 524 84.22 -98.33 89.21
CA ARG A 524 83.80 -98.77 90.56
C ARG A 524 83.62 -100.29 90.61
N HIS A 525 83.06 -100.90 89.57
CA HIS A 525 82.94 -102.35 89.48
C HIS A 525 84.31 -103.01 89.35
N GLU A 526 85.22 -102.48 88.52
CA GLU A 526 86.61 -102.96 88.43
C GLU A 526 87.33 -102.86 89.78
N VAL A 527 87.19 -101.76 90.53
CA VAL A 527 87.74 -101.61 91.88
C VAL A 527 87.12 -102.62 92.86
N ALA A 528 85.82 -102.89 92.75
CA ALA A 528 85.16 -103.92 93.55
C ALA A 528 85.71 -105.34 93.23
N VAL A 529 85.87 -105.68 91.95
CA VAL A 529 86.47 -106.95 91.51
C VAL A 529 87.93 -107.06 91.96
N LEU A 530 88.70 -105.98 91.88
CA LEU A 530 90.07 -105.95 92.40
C LEU A 530 90.13 -106.12 93.91
N LYS A 531 89.18 -105.54 94.65
CA LYS A 531 89.03 -105.76 96.10
C LYS A 531 88.71 -107.22 96.40
N ASP A 532 87.87 -107.86 95.60
CA ASP A 532 87.57 -109.29 95.74
C ASP A 532 88.80 -110.16 95.40
N HIS A 533 89.56 -109.84 94.35
CA HIS A 533 90.84 -110.51 94.05
C HIS A 533 91.88 -110.35 95.17
N LEU A 534 91.94 -109.17 95.82
CA LEU A 534 92.80 -108.94 96.97
C LEU A 534 92.36 -109.80 98.17
N ASN A 535 91.06 -109.84 98.45
CA ASN A 535 90.51 -110.68 99.53
C ASN A 535 90.75 -112.17 99.27
N GLU A 536 90.60 -112.64 98.04
CA GLU A 536 90.89 -114.01 97.63
C GLU A 536 92.37 -114.35 97.75
N SER A 537 93.26 -113.41 97.38
CA SER A 537 94.71 -113.57 97.56
C SER A 537 95.11 -113.62 99.04
N MET A 538 94.47 -112.80 99.88
CA MET A 538 94.67 -112.81 101.33
C MET A 538 94.12 -114.09 101.99
N ARG A 539 93.07 -114.68 101.43
CA ARG A 539 92.52 -115.97 101.89
C ARG A 539 93.49 -117.11 101.58
N ARG A 540 94.04 -117.17 100.36
CA ARG A 540 95.05 -118.17 99.98
C ARG A 540 96.32 -118.09 100.83
N LEU A 541 96.75 -116.89 101.20
CA LEU A 541 97.93 -116.71 102.05
C LEU A 541 97.73 -117.23 103.50
N ARG A 542 96.50 -117.35 103.97
CA ARG A 542 96.19 -117.88 105.32
C ARG A 542 96.17 -119.41 105.38
N GLU A 543 96.00 -120.10 104.26
CA GLU A 543 95.88 -121.57 104.21
C GLU A 543 97.24 -122.29 104.12
N GLU A 544 98.32 -121.64 103.66
CA GLU A 544 99.65 -122.26 103.49
C GLU A 544 100.61 -122.13 104.70
N SER A 545 100.21 -121.48 105.80
CA SER A 545 101.16 -121.12 106.88
C SER A 545 101.17 -122.03 108.12
N ASN A 546 100.54 -123.21 108.09
CA ASN A 546 100.34 -123.98 109.33
C ASN A 546 100.55 -125.51 109.20
N GLU A 547 101.79 -125.96 109.04
CA GLU A 547 102.22 -127.33 109.45
C GLU A 547 103.64 -127.33 110.06
N PHE A 548 103.72 -127.17 111.39
CA PHE A 548 104.85 -127.63 112.20
C PHE A 548 104.56 -129.08 112.65
N ASN A 549 105.27 -130.07 112.11
CA ASN A 549 105.34 -131.42 112.67
C ASN A 549 106.78 -131.95 112.59
N LEU A 550 107.44 -132.04 113.74
CA LEU A 550 108.75 -132.69 113.92
C LEU A 550 108.55 -134.16 114.35
N ASP A 551 109.26 -135.08 113.68
CA ASP A 551 109.00 -136.52 113.64
C ASP A 551 109.33 -137.27 114.95
N LYS A 552 108.30 -137.91 115.52
CA LYS A 552 108.29 -138.76 116.74
C LYS A 552 109.32 -139.90 116.71
N ARG A 553 109.77 -140.27 115.51
CA ARG A 553 110.70 -141.38 115.27
C ARG A 553 112.13 -141.07 115.74
N VAL A 554 112.56 -139.81 115.63
CA VAL A 554 113.89 -139.36 116.03
C VAL A 554 114.04 -139.40 117.55
N ILE A 555 113.01 -138.94 118.28
CA ILE A 555 113.02 -138.89 119.75
C ILE A 555 113.04 -140.30 120.35
N THR A 556 112.29 -141.23 119.76
CA THR A 556 112.18 -142.61 120.27
C THR A 556 113.51 -143.37 120.18
N ASN A 557 114.26 -143.21 119.07
CA ASN A 557 115.55 -143.87 118.89
C ASN A 557 116.63 -143.35 119.85
N LEU A 558 116.62 -142.05 120.15
CA LEU A 558 117.55 -141.49 121.12
C LEU A 558 117.30 -142.06 122.54
N ILE A 559 116.04 -142.26 122.96
CA ILE A 559 115.70 -142.79 124.29
C ILE A 559 116.10 -144.27 124.44
N VAL A 560 115.89 -145.08 123.42
CA VAL A 560 116.29 -146.49 123.44
C VAL A 560 117.81 -146.63 123.51
N GLY A 561 118.56 -145.79 122.78
CA GLY A 561 120.03 -145.77 122.83
C GLY A 561 120.59 -145.40 124.21
N PHE A 562 119.87 -144.61 125.00
CA PHE A 562 120.30 -144.22 126.35
C PHE A 562 120.14 -145.35 127.39
N LEU A 563 119.11 -146.19 127.26
CA LEU A 563 118.80 -147.25 128.25
C LEU A 563 119.57 -148.56 128.02
N ALA A 564 120.04 -148.82 126.80
CA ALA A 564 120.72 -150.07 126.44
C ALA A 564 122.22 -150.14 126.82
N MET A 565 122.83 -149.04 127.30
CA MET A 565 124.27 -149.01 127.60
C MET A 565 124.61 -149.25 129.10
N PRO A 566 125.59 -150.14 129.42
CA PRO A 566 125.98 -150.42 130.79
C PRO A 566 126.71 -149.24 131.47
N TYR A 567 126.61 -149.17 132.80
CA TYR A 567 127.01 -148.02 133.62
C TYR A 567 128.54 -147.79 133.62
N GLY A 568 128.99 -146.65 133.09
CA GLY A 568 130.39 -146.20 133.13
C GLY A 568 130.95 -145.60 131.84
N ASP A 569 130.21 -145.65 130.72
CA ASP A 569 130.71 -145.20 129.41
C ASP A 569 130.47 -143.69 129.14
N SER A 570 131.49 -143.02 128.58
CA SER A 570 131.52 -141.58 128.27
C SER A 570 130.48 -141.16 127.22
N LYS A 571 130.06 -142.09 126.35
CA LYS A 571 129.11 -141.81 125.25
C LYS A 571 127.69 -141.53 125.70
N ARG A 572 127.34 -141.94 126.92
CA ARG A 572 126.01 -141.71 127.48
C ARG A 572 125.73 -140.23 127.74
N TYR A 573 126.77 -139.45 128.06
CA TYR A 573 126.66 -138.03 128.35
C TYR A 573 126.37 -137.20 127.09
N GLU A 574 126.99 -137.55 125.95
CA GLU A 574 126.79 -136.87 124.67
C GLU A 574 125.36 -137.03 124.13
N ILE A 575 124.77 -138.22 124.24
CA ILE A 575 123.38 -138.47 123.81
C ILE A 575 122.40 -137.66 124.67
N MET A 576 122.68 -137.54 125.97
CA MET A 576 121.87 -136.76 126.92
C MET A 576 121.93 -135.26 126.62
N GLN A 577 123.10 -134.76 126.20
CA GLN A 577 123.29 -133.38 125.76
C GLN A 577 122.62 -133.10 124.40
N LEU A 578 122.61 -134.08 123.48
CA LEU A 578 121.90 -133.96 122.21
C LEU A 578 120.37 -133.90 122.39
N MET A 579 119.82 -134.73 123.30
CA MET A 579 118.41 -134.69 123.65
C MET A 579 117.99 -133.33 124.21
N SER A 580 118.82 -132.73 125.07
CA SER A 580 118.56 -131.43 125.70
C SER A 580 118.44 -130.29 124.68
N SER A 581 119.27 -130.32 123.63
CA SER A 581 119.25 -129.32 122.55
C SER A 581 118.03 -129.48 121.64
N ILE A 582 117.69 -130.72 121.26
CA ILE A 582 116.58 -130.98 120.31
C ILE A 582 115.21 -130.80 120.97
N LEU A 583 115.04 -131.18 122.24
CA LEU A 583 113.78 -131.01 122.98
C LEU A 583 113.69 -129.66 123.73
N GLN A 584 114.67 -128.77 123.58
CA GLN A 584 114.72 -127.45 124.23
C GLN A 584 114.45 -127.52 125.75
N PHE A 585 115.16 -128.39 126.47
CA PHE A 585 114.98 -128.50 127.93
C PHE A 585 115.29 -127.17 128.61
N THR A 586 114.34 -126.66 129.40
CA THR A 586 114.55 -125.53 130.31
C THR A 586 115.58 -125.87 131.38
N GLU A 587 116.36 -124.87 131.82
CA GLU A 587 117.54 -125.01 132.71
C GLU A 587 117.29 -125.87 133.97
N GLU A 588 116.11 -125.76 134.60
CA GLU A 588 115.75 -126.56 135.79
C GLU A 588 115.67 -128.07 135.51
N GLN A 589 115.30 -128.46 134.29
CA GLN A 589 115.22 -129.88 133.89
C GLN A 589 116.62 -130.44 133.60
N GLN A 590 117.54 -129.61 133.13
CA GLN A 590 118.93 -130.01 132.86
C GLN A 590 119.72 -130.29 134.15
N GLU A 591 119.39 -129.60 135.26
CA GLU A 591 120.00 -129.85 136.58
C GLU A 591 119.61 -131.21 137.17
N LYS A 592 118.34 -131.62 137.04
CA LYS A 592 117.85 -132.92 137.56
C LYS A 592 118.43 -134.15 136.86
N VAL A 593 118.91 -134.00 135.61
CA VAL A 593 119.56 -135.10 134.89
C VAL A 593 121.09 -135.04 134.96
N GLY A 594 121.63 -134.16 135.81
CA GLY A 594 123.04 -134.13 136.19
C GLY A 594 123.98 -133.46 135.18
N LEU A 595 123.44 -132.69 134.22
CA LEU A 595 124.21 -132.16 133.08
C LEU A 595 124.97 -130.85 133.38
N ILE A 596 124.72 -130.19 134.52
CA ILE A 596 125.36 -128.91 134.90
C ILE A 596 125.94 -128.97 136.32
N ARG A 597 127.25 -128.75 136.47
CA ARG A 597 127.93 -128.44 137.75
C ARG A 597 128.20 -126.92 137.85
N LYS A 598 127.93 -126.36 139.03
CA LYS A 598 128.07 -124.93 139.41
C LYS A 598 129.36 -124.23 138.92
N ALA A 599 129.20 -123.07 138.27
CA ALA A 599 130.04 -121.86 138.36
C ALA A 599 129.32 -120.70 137.64
N GLY A 600 129.31 -119.49 138.22
CA GLY A 600 128.41 -118.40 137.82
C GLY A 600 129.04 -117.22 137.07
N ARG A 601 128.34 -116.07 137.15
CA ARG A 601 128.70 -114.69 136.73
C ARG A 601 128.61 -114.39 135.22
N ARG A 602 128.33 -113.17 134.74
CA ARG A 602 127.92 -111.86 135.28
C ARG A 602 127.48 -110.96 134.09
N ALA A 603 126.72 -109.92 134.43
CA ALA A 603 126.25 -108.77 133.65
C ALA A 603 127.40 -107.72 133.33
N PRO A 604 127.18 -106.39 133.19
CA PRO A 604 126.55 -105.55 132.12
C PRO A 604 127.34 -104.19 131.89
N LEU A 605 126.63 -103.07 131.58
CA LEU A 605 126.95 -101.60 131.54
C LEU A 605 126.92 -100.98 130.11
N GLN A 606 126.48 -99.74 129.80
CA GLN A 606 126.10 -98.50 130.52
C GLN A 606 125.36 -97.53 129.54
N GLN A 607 124.34 -96.74 129.95
CA GLN A 607 124.31 -95.24 130.12
C GLN A 607 124.61 -94.39 128.86
N SER A 608 124.07 -93.20 128.57
CA SER A 608 123.20 -92.19 129.22
C SER A 608 122.88 -91.08 128.16
N SER A 609 121.85 -90.25 128.40
CA SER A 609 121.42 -89.00 127.69
C SER A 609 122.55 -87.94 127.54
N PRO A 610 122.46 -86.75 126.85
CA PRO A 610 121.33 -85.79 126.75
C PRO A 610 121.28 -84.78 125.54
N SER A 611 120.33 -83.82 125.58
CA SER A 611 120.24 -82.43 125.03
C SER A 611 120.73 -81.99 123.61
N THR A 612 119.91 -81.17 122.94
CA THR A 612 120.16 -80.28 121.75
C THR A 612 121.32 -79.28 121.94
N PRO A 613 122.06 -78.75 120.91
CA PRO A 613 121.54 -77.78 119.89
C PRO A 613 122.30 -77.65 118.52
N ALA A 614 121.83 -76.69 117.69
CA ALA A 614 122.61 -75.71 116.87
C ALA A 614 122.74 -75.84 115.32
N SER A 615 122.48 -74.67 114.70
CA SER A 615 123.09 -74.01 113.51
C SER A 615 122.60 -74.28 112.06
N GLU A 616 121.89 -73.28 111.52
CA GLU A 616 122.21 -72.40 110.37
C GLU A 616 123.56 -72.58 109.62
N PRO A 617 123.76 -72.06 108.36
CA PRO A 617 123.21 -70.79 107.84
C PRO A 617 122.83 -70.67 106.33
N ALA A 618 122.33 -69.45 105.98
CA ALA A 618 122.42 -68.70 104.70
C ALA A 618 121.58 -69.16 103.50
N ASP A 619 120.99 -68.37 102.60
CA ASP A 619 120.80 -66.92 102.27
C ASP A 619 119.95 -67.00 100.96
N GLY A 620 118.81 -66.34 100.68
CA GLY A 620 118.48 -64.92 100.69
C GLY A 620 117.42 -64.62 99.58
N SER A 621 116.38 -63.83 99.92
CA SER A 621 115.52 -62.94 99.06
C SER A 621 114.55 -63.57 98.02
N GLN A 622 113.32 -63.10 97.74
CA GLN A 622 112.45 -61.96 98.14
C GLN A 622 111.04 -62.23 97.52
N VAL A 623 109.89 -62.19 98.24
CA VAL A 623 108.97 -61.06 98.54
C VAL A 623 107.73 -60.93 97.61
N ASP A 624 106.55 -60.95 98.27
CA ASP A 624 105.23 -60.33 97.98
C ASP A 624 104.44 -60.66 96.69
N THR A 625 103.12 -60.87 96.67
CA THR A 625 102.01 -60.73 97.64
C THR A 625 100.83 -61.60 97.16
N LYS A 626 100.08 -62.17 98.10
CA LYS A 626 98.78 -62.83 97.84
C LYS A 626 97.66 -61.82 98.00
N GLU A 627 97.04 -61.40 96.91
CA GLU A 627 95.66 -60.89 96.92
C GLU A 627 94.74 -62.03 96.50
N SER A 628 94.10 -62.62 97.52
CA SER A 628 93.18 -63.74 97.43
C SER A 628 91.84 -63.29 96.85
N PHE A 629 91.24 -64.15 96.02
CA PHE A 629 89.94 -64.06 95.31
C PHE A 629 88.81 -63.33 96.04
N SER A 630 88.85 -63.32 97.36
CA SER A 630 87.98 -62.57 98.27
C SER A 630 87.93 -61.06 97.97
N ASP A 631 89.06 -60.40 97.69
CA ASP A 631 89.10 -58.95 97.40
C ASP A 631 88.61 -58.60 95.98
N GLN A 632 88.82 -59.51 95.01
CA GLN A 632 88.22 -59.37 93.68
C GLN A 632 86.69 -59.58 93.72
N TRP A 633 86.22 -60.44 94.61
CA TRP A 633 84.79 -60.66 94.80
C TRP A 633 84.13 -59.51 95.59
N ILE A 634 84.81 -58.96 96.59
CA ILE A 634 84.36 -57.77 97.32
C ILE A 634 84.35 -56.53 96.40
N SER A 635 85.36 -56.33 95.56
CA SER A 635 85.38 -55.23 94.57
C SER A 635 84.36 -55.41 93.45
N PHE A 636 84.05 -56.65 93.03
CA PHE A 636 82.95 -56.93 92.10
C PHE A 636 81.58 -56.60 92.72
N LEU A 637 81.33 -57.00 93.97
CA LEU A 637 80.10 -56.69 94.68
C LEU A 637 79.95 -55.18 94.98
N LEU A 638 81.03 -54.46 95.31
CA LEU A 638 81.00 -52.99 95.43
C LEU A 638 80.77 -52.29 94.08
N ARG A 639 81.26 -52.85 92.98
CA ARG A 639 81.10 -52.30 91.63
C ARG A 639 79.70 -52.54 91.06
N GLU A 640 79.10 -53.69 91.34
CA GLU A 640 77.73 -54.01 90.89
C GLU A 640 76.66 -53.33 91.76
N SER A 641 76.89 -53.19 93.07
CA SER A 641 75.99 -52.45 93.97
C SER A 641 76.03 -50.93 93.75
N SER A 642 77.14 -50.35 93.27
CA SER A 642 77.23 -48.92 92.90
C SER A 642 76.70 -48.62 91.49
N ALA A 643 76.70 -49.59 90.56
CA ALA A 643 76.22 -49.38 89.19
C ALA A 643 74.69 -49.32 89.06
N THR A 644 73.92 -49.83 90.03
CA THR A 644 72.45 -49.78 90.04
C THR A 644 71.85 -48.48 90.57
N ARG A 645 72.68 -47.49 90.97
CA ARG A 645 72.22 -46.16 91.42
C ARG A 645 72.32 -45.04 90.37
N ASN A 646 72.96 -45.25 89.22
CA ASN A 646 73.09 -44.24 88.15
C ASN A 646 72.62 -44.74 86.77
N LYS A 647 71.30 -44.91 86.60
CA LYS A 647 70.57 -44.78 85.31
C LYS A 647 69.05 -44.85 85.54
N ARG A 648 68.57 -43.88 86.33
CA ARG A 648 67.19 -43.38 86.36
C ARG A 648 67.27 -41.88 86.63
N THR A 649 67.56 -41.14 85.56
CA THR A 649 67.14 -39.76 85.28
C THR A 649 67.30 -39.57 83.79
#